data_AF-A0A1M3G394-F1
#
_entry.id   AF-A0A1M3G394-F1
#
_cell.length_a   1.000
_cell.length_b   1.000
_cell.length_c   1.000
_cell.angle_alpha   90.00
_cell.angle_beta   90.00
_cell.angle_gamma   90.00
#
_symmetry.space_group_name_H-M   'P 1'
#
loop_
_entity.id
_entity.type
_entity.pdbx_description
1 polymer ?
#
loop_
_entity_poly.entity_id
_entity_poly.type
_entity_poly.pdbx_seq_one_letter_code
_entity_poly.pdbx_strand_id
1 'polypeptide(L)'
;MNLRALLKLSKKKIVLTWFLCQLFVAIPFAQSAEKIIRVGHDMRIRYDLESGSYAIDWKGQQLIGQAHALIGAELPIDSRQAGKARLRSRPVKTPLGRATLYTVSFAGQSSLQQLFYVFKNRSYFITCLRYAGGEAIGYMTPLQTDQLKWTATGDNRALYVPYDNDMWARYNAAPLTSADFTGSEVTALYNAGTNEGFVIGSLDQRVWKSGMRVKGSNGDGYASLSAFAGFTDSVVTHDIIKHGKVQPESGVLYSPQLLVGCFDDWRTGMEVFASAGNQVSPRVVFDWDKATPMGWNSWGVLREKIRFEQAMGVIDFFADSCQGFRNADNKLFLDLDAFWDNMTPGGLDGDVSKLEAFVKHCKARGFSPGIYWTPFADWGKWDRKVEGADPQYSYAQTWTTQAGRMLDIDGGRAMDPTHPATRQRIVHTINKMKALGFEMIKIDFLGHGAQEADHFFDKQVTTGMQAFNQGMAFLDSVLGKQMLIYAAISPSMATSRFVHVRRIACDAFSSLDNTEYTLNSTGYGWWQRFIYNYIDADHIVFASETEGVNRARMASALVTGTLITGDDYSASGPWSAAGKKLLQNPALLQVIRDGKSFRPVFSNTGNRGVEAFFKTTGQYQYIALFNFGNTSRSFSLTQAQLPLLRQHDQVMQNLFTGESITLTNSTLAWILPAGDAVILRIQASGKAQ
;
A
#
# COMPACT_ATOMS: atom_id res chain seq x y z
N MET A 1 3.48 -39.81 -89.01
CA MET A 1 2.51 -39.16 -88.10
C MET A 1 3.07 -37.79 -87.73
N ASN A 2 2.69 -36.74 -88.47
CA ASN A 2 1.69 -35.71 -88.11
C ASN A 2 2.09 -34.90 -86.84
N LEU A 3 2.19 -33.56 -86.83
CA LEU A 3 1.95 -32.52 -87.84
C LEU A 3 2.48 -31.17 -87.26
N ARG A 4 3.08 -30.32 -88.13
CA ARG A 4 3.34 -28.86 -88.02
C ARG A 4 4.39 -28.36 -87.02
N ALA A 5 5.23 -27.34 -87.27
CA ALA A 5 5.81 -26.67 -88.43
C ALA A 5 6.45 -25.36 -87.92
N LEU A 6 7.72 -25.06 -88.31
CA LEU A 6 8.26 -23.73 -88.70
C LEU A 6 8.21 -22.56 -87.67
N LEU A 7 9.24 -21.73 -87.41
CA LEU A 7 10.22 -21.09 -88.30
C LEU A 7 11.49 -20.55 -87.57
N LYS A 8 12.62 -20.60 -88.32
CA LYS A 8 13.74 -19.61 -88.51
C LYS A 8 14.71 -19.34 -87.33
N LEU A 9 16.00 -19.70 -87.43
CA LEU A 9 17.12 -19.07 -88.19
C LEU A 9 17.40 -17.61 -87.75
N SER A 10 18.61 -17.10 -87.47
CA SER A 10 19.97 -17.63 -87.36
C SER A 10 20.91 -16.50 -86.88
N LYS A 11 21.87 -16.85 -86.00
CA LYS A 11 23.31 -16.48 -86.00
C LYS A 11 23.81 -15.02 -85.82
N LYS A 12 24.89 -14.97 -85.00
CA LYS A 12 26.00 -13.99 -84.85
C LYS A 12 25.69 -12.84 -83.87
N LYS A 13 26.59 -12.41 -82.96
CA LYS A 13 28.05 -12.43 -82.92
C LYS A 13 28.56 -11.83 -81.57
N ILE A 14 29.84 -12.07 -81.28
CA ILE A 14 30.79 -11.21 -80.52
C ILE A 14 30.84 -11.37 -78.99
N VAL A 15 31.97 -11.92 -78.56
CA VAL A 15 32.59 -11.81 -77.24
C VAL A 15 33.24 -10.42 -77.15
N LEU A 16 32.92 -9.65 -76.10
CA LEU A 16 33.74 -8.51 -75.68
C LEU A 16 33.77 -8.44 -74.15
N THR A 17 34.93 -8.78 -73.61
CA THR A 17 35.29 -8.69 -72.20
C THR A 17 35.56 -7.23 -71.84
N TRP A 18 34.85 -6.69 -70.84
CA TRP A 18 35.27 -5.46 -70.15
C TRP A 18 35.19 -5.65 -68.64
N PHE A 19 36.33 -5.36 -68.01
CA PHE A 19 36.60 -5.33 -66.58
C PHE A 19 35.66 -4.35 -65.85
N LEU A 20 35.13 -4.76 -64.69
CA LEU A 20 34.78 -3.80 -63.64
C LEU A 20 35.16 -4.40 -62.27
N CYS A 21 36.26 -3.89 -61.71
CA CYS A 21 36.63 -4.09 -60.31
C CYS A 21 35.54 -3.49 -59.41
N GLN A 22 34.87 -4.32 -58.61
CA GLN A 22 34.07 -3.85 -57.49
C GLN A 22 34.98 -3.70 -56.26
N LEU A 23 35.29 -2.44 -55.91
CA LEU A 23 35.74 -2.08 -54.57
C LEU A 23 34.62 -2.40 -53.58
N PHE A 24 34.83 -3.40 -52.72
CA PHE A 24 34.07 -3.53 -51.48
C PHE A 24 34.58 -2.49 -50.49
N VAL A 25 33.97 -1.31 -50.47
CA VAL A 25 34.06 -0.40 -49.32
C VAL A 25 33.22 -1.00 -48.20
N ALA A 26 33.90 -1.57 -47.20
CA ALA A 26 33.26 -1.94 -45.94
C ALA A 26 32.79 -0.66 -45.25
N ILE A 27 31.53 -0.29 -45.43
CA ILE A 27 30.90 0.77 -44.65
C ILE A 27 30.82 0.26 -43.20
N PRO A 28 31.44 0.92 -42.22
CA PRO A 28 31.22 0.55 -40.83
C PRO A 28 29.74 0.78 -40.55
N PHE A 29 29.00 -0.29 -40.27
CA PHE A 29 27.64 -0.16 -39.75
C PHE A 29 27.71 0.68 -38.48
N ALA A 30 27.33 1.96 -38.57
CA ALA A 30 27.16 2.83 -37.43
C ALA A 30 26.19 2.13 -36.49
N GLN A 31 26.70 1.71 -35.34
CA GLN A 31 25.89 1.07 -34.33
C GLN A 31 24.82 2.08 -33.93
N SER A 32 23.53 1.75 -34.13
CA SER A 32 22.42 2.64 -33.77
C SER A 32 22.65 3.24 -32.37
N ALA A 33 22.64 4.58 -32.30
CA ALA A 33 22.75 5.35 -31.05
C ALA A 33 21.63 4.97 -30.07
N GLU A 34 20.46 4.60 -30.60
CA GLU A 34 19.35 4.08 -29.81
C GLU A 34 19.48 2.56 -29.61
N LYS A 35 19.32 2.10 -28.36
CA LYS A 35 19.25 0.70 -27.96
C LYS A 35 17.86 0.32 -27.48
N ILE A 36 17.36 -0.82 -27.95
CA ILE A 36 16.06 -1.35 -27.57
C ILE A 36 16.23 -2.48 -26.55
N ILE A 37 15.55 -2.35 -25.41
CA ILE A 37 15.43 -3.38 -24.37
C ILE A 37 13.96 -3.80 -24.31
N ARG A 38 13.66 -5.05 -24.69
CA ARG A 38 12.28 -5.58 -24.65
C ARG A 38 11.90 -5.98 -23.23
N VAL A 39 10.70 -5.60 -22.79
CA VAL A 39 10.16 -5.94 -21.48
C VAL A 39 8.80 -6.62 -21.66
N GLY A 40 8.74 -7.91 -21.35
CA GLY A 40 7.54 -8.70 -21.63
C GLY A 40 7.22 -8.73 -23.13
N HIS A 41 5.92 -8.72 -23.46
CA HIS A 41 5.43 -8.75 -24.84
C HIS A 41 5.19 -7.35 -25.42
N ASP A 42 4.53 -6.48 -24.67
CA ASP A 42 4.00 -5.21 -25.21
C ASP A 42 4.80 -3.97 -24.82
N MET A 43 5.85 -4.11 -24.00
CA MET A 43 6.64 -2.98 -23.52
C MET A 43 8.09 -3.04 -24.00
N ARG A 44 8.69 -1.87 -24.26
CA ARG A 44 10.13 -1.75 -24.53
C ARG A 44 10.67 -0.43 -24.01
N ILE A 45 11.93 -0.46 -23.59
CA ILE A 45 12.73 0.72 -23.29
C ILE A 45 13.57 1.02 -24.53
N ARG A 46 13.51 2.26 -25.01
CA ARG A 46 14.40 2.79 -26.06
C ARG A 46 15.37 3.76 -25.42
N TYR A 47 16.63 3.36 -25.28
CA TYR A 47 17.65 4.16 -24.62
C TYR A 47 18.52 4.85 -25.67
N ASP A 48 18.60 6.17 -25.64
CA ASP A 48 19.47 6.95 -26.50
C ASP A 48 20.84 7.13 -25.83
N LEU A 49 21.86 6.50 -26.42
CA LEU A 49 23.22 6.52 -25.88
C LEU A 49 23.96 7.84 -26.14
N GLU A 50 23.47 8.70 -27.03
CA GLU A 50 24.07 10.01 -27.28
C GLU A 50 23.48 11.07 -26.34
N SER A 51 22.16 11.08 -26.16
CA SER A 51 21.49 12.07 -25.31
C SER A 51 21.35 11.65 -23.85
N GLY A 52 21.61 10.39 -23.48
CA GLY A 52 21.54 9.92 -22.10
C GLY A 52 20.12 9.81 -21.52
N SER A 53 19.08 9.94 -22.37
CA SER A 53 17.67 9.76 -22.03
C SER A 53 17.11 8.44 -22.58
N TYR A 54 15.91 8.08 -22.15
CA TYR A 54 15.18 6.91 -22.66
C TYR A 54 13.68 7.17 -22.83
N ALA A 55 13.05 6.34 -23.64
CA ALA A 55 11.60 6.29 -23.82
C ALA A 55 11.06 4.93 -23.40
N ILE A 56 9.78 4.90 -23.01
CA ILE A 56 9.01 3.68 -22.77
C ILE A 56 7.87 3.64 -23.76
N ASP A 57 7.85 2.60 -24.59
CA ASP A 57 6.71 2.32 -25.47
C ASP A 57 5.87 1.19 -24.90
N TRP A 58 4.56 1.31 -25.02
CA TRP A 58 3.58 0.27 -24.67
C TRP A 58 2.57 0.09 -25.80
N LYS A 59 2.29 -1.17 -26.18
CA LYS A 59 1.39 -1.54 -27.30
C LYS A 59 1.70 -0.78 -28.60
N GLY A 60 2.98 -0.55 -28.87
CA GLY A 60 3.46 0.14 -30.07
C GLY A 60 3.36 1.67 -30.03
N GLN A 61 2.92 2.27 -28.92
CA GLN A 61 2.84 3.72 -28.75
C GLN A 61 3.81 4.21 -27.67
N GLN A 62 4.42 5.38 -27.86
CA GLN A 62 5.28 5.99 -26.85
C GLN A 62 4.43 6.52 -25.69
N LEU A 63 4.61 5.94 -24.51
CA LEU A 63 3.96 6.37 -23.27
C LEU A 63 4.81 7.41 -22.52
N ILE A 64 6.12 7.18 -22.45
CA ILE A 64 7.09 8.09 -21.83
C ILE A 64 8.17 8.44 -22.84
N GLY A 65 8.42 9.73 -23.05
CA GLY A 65 9.56 10.25 -23.79
C GLY A 65 10.59 10.92 -22.88
N GLN A 66 11.84 11.02 -23.34
CA GLN A 66 12.91 11.81 -22.71
C GLN A 66 13.07 11.60 -21.19
N ALA A 67 12.81 10.37 -20.72
CA ALA A 67 13.05 9.99 -19.34
C ALA A 67 14.54 10.06 -19.03
N HIS A 68 14.89 10.65 -17.90
CA HIS A 68 16.28 10.84 -17.49
C HIS A 68 16.42 10.71 -15.97
N ALA A 69 17.68 10.63 -15.52
CA ALA A 69 18.01 10.48 -14.12
C ALA A 69 18.68 11.73 -13.55
N LEU A 70 18.38 12.05 -12.29
CA LEU A 70 19.00 13.13 -11.52
C LEU A 70 19.58 12.61 -10.19
N ILE A 71 20.71 13.15 -9.75
CA ILE A 71 21.28 12.96 -8.40
C ILE A 71 21.59 14.31 -7.78
N GLY A 72 21.07 14.58 -6.58
CA GLY A 72 21.19 15.86 -5.89
C GLY A 72 20.05 16.82 -6.23
N ALA A 73 19.68 17.69 -5.28
CA ALA A 73 18.54 18.59 -5.43
C ALA A 73 18.92 19.98 -5.97
N GLU A 74 20.09 20.51 -5.61
CA GLU A 74 20.47 21.91 -5.91
C GLU A 74 21.34 22.01 -7.18
N LEU A 75 22.38 21.19 -7.28
CA LEU A 75 23.25 21.07 -8.46
C LEU A 75 23.23 19.61 -8.93
N PRO A 76 22.18 19.20 -9.66
CA PRO A 76 21.99 17.80 -9.98
C PRO A 76 23.00 17.31 -11.01
N ILE A 77 23.50 16.09 -10.81
CA ILE A 77 24.07 15.30 -11.91
C ILE A 77 22.90 14.84 -12.77
N ASP A 78 22.81 15.33 -14.01
CA ASP A 78 21.79 14.98 -14.99
C ASP A 78 22.34 14.00 -16.02
N SER A 79 21.68 12.85 -16.21
CA SER A 79 22.10 11.85 -17.18
C SER A 79 22.16 12.36 -18.62
N ARG A 80 21.41 13.42 -18.95
CA ARG A 80 21.44 14.06 -20.28
C ARG A 80 22.67 14.90 -20.53
N GLN A 81 23.30 15.36 -19.44
CA GLN A 81 24.51 16.17 -19.46
C GLN A 81 25.76 15.33 -19.09
N ALA A 82 25.57 14.03 -18.84
CA ALA A 82 26.62 13.12 -18.40
C ALA A 82 27.52 12.62 -19.55
N GLY A 83 27.38 13.16 -20.76
CA GLY A 83 28.10 12.72 -21.96
C GLY A 83 27.63 11.36 -22.49
N LYS A 84 28.32 10.84 -23.51
CA LYS A 84 27.93 9.60 -24.19
C LYS A 84 27.78 8.43 -23.23
N ALA A 85 26.70 7.69 -23.38
CA ALA A 85 26.38 6.53 -22.56
C ALA A 85 26.84 5.22 -23.22
N ARG A 86 27.07 4.21 -22.39
CA ARG A 86 27.38 2.84 -22.81
C ARG A 86 26.48 1.86 -22.10
N LEU A 87 25.84 0.99 -22.87
CA LEU A 87 25.01 -0.09 -22.37
C LEU A 87 25.79 -1.41 -22.30
N ARG A 88 25.74 -2.09 -21.16
CA ARG A 88 26.19 -3.49 -20.99
C ARG A 88 25.06 -4.31 -20.39
N SER A 89 25.03 -5.61 -20.64
CA SER A 89 24.05 -6.50 -20.02
C SER A 89 24.68 -7.78 -19.49
N ARG A 90 24.08 -8.36 -18.45
CA ARG A 90 24.45 -9.66 -17.89
C ARG A 90 23.25 -10.32 -17.19
N PRO A 91 23.18 -11.66 -17.13
CA PRO A 91 22.18 -12.33 -16.30
C PRO A 91 22.46 -12.11 -14.81
N VAL A 92 21.41 -12.00 -14.02
CA VAL A 92 21.45 -11.86 -12.56
C VAL A 92 20.31 -12.65 -11.89
N LYS A 93 20.49 -12.98 -10.62
CA LYS A 93 19.41 -13.48 -9.75
C LYS A 93 19.04 -12.37 -8.77
N THR A 94 17.75 -12.08 -8.65
CA THR A 94 17.19 -11.14 -7.67
C THR A 94 16.16 -11.86 -6.80
N PRO A 95 15.66 -11.26 -5.71
CA PRO A 95 14.54 -11.80 -4.96
C PRO A 95 13.28 -12.05 -5.82
N LEU A 96 13.11 -11.25 -6.88
CA LEU A 96 12.01 -11.38 -7.84
C LEU A 96 12.24 -12.49 -8.88
N GLY A 97 13.41 -13.15 -8.89
CA GLY A 97 13.75 -14.23 -9.82
C GLY A 97 14.94 -13.91 -10.74
N ARG A 98 15.08 -14.68 -11.83
CA ARG A 98 16.14 -14.45 -12.83
C ARG A 98 15.81 -13.24 -13.70
N ALA A 99 16.76 -12.33 -13.84
CA ALA A 99 16.65 -11.14 -14.67
C ALA A 99 17.88 -10.96 -15.57
N THR A 100 17.73 -10.15 -16.60
CA THR A 100 18.86 -9.54 -17.30
C THR A 100 19.05 -8.14 -16.73
N LEU A 101 20.22 -7.88 -16.12
CA LEU A 101 20.61 -6.54 -15.70
C LEU A 101 21.26 -5.82 -16.88
N TYR A 102 20.69 -4.70 -17.25
CA TYR A 102 21.27 -3.73 -18.17
C TYR A 102 21.85 -2.57 -17.36
N THR A 103 23.12 -2.26 -17.59
CA THR A 103 23.84 -1.17 -16.93
C THR A 103 24.19 -0.12 -17.97
N VAL A 104 23.70 1.10 -17.75
CA VAL A 104 24.09 2.29 -18.50
C VAL A 104 25.12 3.05 -17.68
N SER A 105 26.25 3.37 -18.29
CA SER A 105 27.32 4.20 -17.69
C SER A 105 27.64 5.37 -18.62
N PHE A 106 28.07 6.50 -18.05
CA PHE A 106 28.23 7.76 -18.79
C PHE A 106 29.68 8.21 -18.81
N ALA A 107 30.16 8.71 -19.95
CA ALA A 107 31.56 9.08 -20.14
C ALA A 107 31.97 10.34 -19.35
N GLY A 108 31.08 11.32 -19.26
CA GLY A 108 31.30 12.57 -18.53
C GLY A 108 30.96 12.49 -17.04
N GLN A 109 30.25 11.44 -16.59
CA GLN A 109 29.92 11.19 -15.17
C GLN A 109 30.07 9.70 -14.85
N SER A 110 31.31 9.24 -14.69
CA SER A 110 31.63 7.82 -14.49
C SER A 110 31.15 7.26 -13.14
N SER A 111 30.87 8.13 -12.17
CA SER A 111 30.30 7.78 -10.87
C SER A 111 28.81 7.42 -10.95
N LEU A 112 28.09 7.85 -12.01
CA LEU A 112 26.67 7.58 -12.22
C LEU A 112 26.46 6.34 -13.10
N GLN A 113 25.58 5.45 -12.65
CA GLN A 113 25.03 4.37 -13.46
C GLN A 113 23.52 4.27 -13.32
N GLN A 114 22.82 4.05 -14.43
CA GLN A 114 21.42 3.63 -14.43
C GLN A 114 21.34 2.12 -14.64
N LEU A 115 20.52 1.45 -13.82
CA LEU A 115 20.39 0.00 -13.81
C LEU A 115 18.96 -0.39 -14.18
N PHE A 116 18.78 -1.28 -15.15
CA PHE A 116 17.48 -1.82 -15.54
C PHE A 116 17.48 -3.35 -15.41
N TYR A 117 16.61 -3.89 -14.55
CA TYR A 117 16.42 -5.32 -14.37
C TYR A 117 15.18 -5.76 -15.13
N VAL A 118 15.38 -6.58 -16.16
CA VAL A 118 14.32 -7.05 -17.04
C VAL A 118 14.09 -8.54 -16.84
N PHE A 119 12.84 -8.92 -16.62
CA PHE A 119 12.43 -10.29 -16.34
C PHE A 119 11.75 -10.87 -17.57
N LYS A 120 12.00 -12.16 -17.82
CA LYS A 120 11.33 -12.88 -18.89
C LYS A 120 9.82 -12.95 -18.61
N ASN A 121 9.00 -12.63 -19.62
CA ASN A 121 7.54 -12.72 -19.58
C ASN A 121 6.87 -11.91 -18.45
N ARG A 122 7.45 -10.77 -18.04
CA ARG A 122 6.81 -9.83 -17.11
C ARG A 122 6.53 -8.50 -17.80
N SER A 123 5.37 -7.91 -17.51
CA SER A 123 4.96 -6.60 -18.07
C SER A 123 5.56 -5.40 -17.31
N TYR A 124 6.65 -5.62 -16.57
CA TYR A 124 7.36 -4.60 -15.81
C TYR A 124 8.87 -4.85 -15.81
N PHE A 125 9.64 -3.81 -15.53
CA PHE A 125 11.06 -3.86 -15.18
C PHE A 125 11.30 -3.16 -13.86
N ILE A 126 12.48 -3.36 -13.26
CA ILE A 126 12.95 -2.57 -12.12
C ILE A 126 14.05 -1.62 -12.59
N THR A 127 14.01 -0.36 -12.16
CA THR A 127 15.11 0.59 -12.37
C THR A 127 15.62 1.19 -11.07
N CYS A 128 16.92 1.47 -10.98
CA CYS A 128 17.51 2.22 -9.89
C CYS A 128 18.81 2.90 -10.35
N LEU A 129 19.26 3.89 -9.57
CA LEU A 129 20.56 4.53 -9.74
C LEU A 129 21.59 3.86 -8.84
N ARG A 130 22.80 3.72 -9.36
CA ARG A 130 24.00 3.41 -8.58
C ARG A 130 24.95 4.59 -8.71
N TYR A 131 25.40 5.09 -7.56
CA TYR A 131 26.28 6.23 -7.47
C TYR A 131 27.56 5.90 -6.71
N ALA A 132 28.71 6.26 -7.26
CA ALA A 132 30.03 5.98 -6.70
C ALA A 132 30.91 7.24 -6.65
N GLY A 133 30.33 8.38 -6.22
CA GLY A 133 31.07 9.64 -6.02
C GLY A 133 31.73 9.77 -4.64
N GLY A 134 31.26 9.01 -3.64
CA GLY A 134 31.82 8.99 -2.28
C GLY A 134 31.17 9.98 -1.31
N GLU A 135 30.34 10.90 -1.79
CA GLU A 135 29.57 11.82 -0.96
C GLU A 135 28.17 11.30 -0.60
N ALA A 136 27.62 11.85 0.49
CA ALA A 136 26.27 11.54 0.95
C ALA A 136 25.21 12.29 0.12
N ILE A 137 24.13 11.59 -0.22
CA ILE A 137 23.07 12.09 -1.13
C ILE A 137 21.73 12.11 -0.39
N GLY A 138 20.97 13.20 -0.52
CA GLY A 138 19.61 13.32 0.04
C GLY A 138 18.49 13.33 -1.01
N TYR A 139 18.83 13.23 -2.30
CA TYR A 139 17.85 13.25 -3.39
C TYR A 139 18.34 12.46 -4.61
N MET A 140 17.51 11.56 -5.13
CA MET A 140 17.81 10.80 -6.35
C MET A 140 16.53 10.52 -7.14
N THR A 141 16.60 10.64 -8.46
CA THR A 141 15.45 10.43 -9.33
C THR A 141 15.83 9.48 -10.46
N PRO A 142 15.49 8.18 -10.39
CA PRO A 142 15.77 7.24 -11.48
C PRO A 142 14.93 7.48 -12.75
N LEU A 143 13.78 8.15 -12.61
CA LEU A 143 12.89 8.46 -13.72
C LEU A 143 12.23 9.82 -13.51
N GLN A 144 12.60 10.78 -14.37
CA GLN A 144 11.91 12.06 -14.55
C GLN A 144 11.59 12.29 -16.04
N THR A 145 10.40 12.78 -16.34
CA THR A 145 9.96 13.10 -17.69
C THR A 145 8.91 14.23 -17.67
N ASP A 146 8.96 15.09 -18.68
CA ASP A 146 7.90 16.04 -19.03
C ASP A 146 7.16 15.63 -20.32
N GLN A 147 7.40 14.40 -20.80
CA GLN A 147 6.83 13.86 -22.03
C GLN A 147 6.06 12.56 -21.76
N LEU A 148 5.21 12.57 -20.73
CA LEU A 148 4.25 11.49 -20.50
C LEU A 148 3.03 11.71 -21.38
N LYS A 149 2.72 10.76 -22.25
CA LYS A 149 1.58 10.84 -23.17
C LYS A 149 0.67 9.64 -23.00
N TRP A 150 -0.49 9.88 -22.36
CA TRP A 150 -1.56 8.90 -22.30
C TRP A 150 -2.47 9.03 -23.52
N THR A 151 -2.49 8.01 -24.37
CA THR A 151 -3.19 8.05 -25.67
C THR A 151 -4.60 7.45 -25.61
N ALA A 152 -4.94 6.71 -24.55
CA ALA A 152 -6.28 6.15 -24.41
C ALA A 152 -7.33 7.27 -24.28
N THR A 153 -8.45 7.13 -24.98
CA THR A 153 -9.56 8.06 -24.91
C THR A 153 -10.46 7.77 -23.71
N GLY A 154 -11.26 8.76 -23.30
CA GLY A 154 -12.21 8.60 -22.18
C GLY A 154 -11.62 9.03 -20.83
N ASP A 155 -12.00 8.30 -19.78
CA ASP A 155 -11.77 8.71 -18.40
C ASP A 155 -10.39 8.27 -17.88
N ASN A 156 -9.38 9.12 -18.03
CA ASN A 156 -8.02 8.87 -17.59
C ASN A 156 -7.76 9.48 -16.21
N ARG A 157 -7.14 8.70 -15.32
CA ARG A 157 -6.93 9.03 -13.91
C ARG A 157 -5.47 8.92 -13.52
N ALA A 158 -5.08 9.71 -12.53
CA ALA A 158 -3.82 9.61 -11.80
C ALA A 158 -4.12 9.42 -10.32
N LEU A 159 -3.55 8.39 -9.70
CA LEU A 159 -3.81 8.04 -8.30
C LEU A 159 -2.79 8.66 -7.37
N TYR A 160 -3.26 9.56 -6.50
CA TYR A 160 -2.53 9.99 -5.31
C TYR A 160 -2.65 8.93 -4.22
N VAL A 161 -1.51 8.56 -3.63
CA VAL A 161 -1.39 7.63 -2.49
C VAL A 161 -0.78 8.40 -1.32
N PRO A 162 -1.42 8.42 -0.13
CA PRO A 162 -0.87 9.09 1.04
C PRO A 162 0.32 8.31 1.63
N TYR A 163 1.15 9.01 2.40
CA TYR A 163 2.30 8.42 3.10
C TYR A 163 1.86 7.46 4.20
N ASP A 164 0.98 7.92 5.09
CA ASP A 164 0.37 7.15 6.17
C ASP A 164 -1.17 7.30 6.13
N ASN A 165 -1.81 6.97 7.25
CA ASN A 165 -3.25 7.05 7.45
C ASN A 165 -3.63 8.11 8.50
N ASP A 166 -2.74 9.05 8.80
CA ASP A 166 -2.98 10.11 9.79
C ASP A 166 -3.86 11.25 9.24
N MET A 167 -4.42 12.06 10.13
CA MET A 167 -5.14 13.31 9.83
C MET A 167 -6.23 13.16 8.78
N TRP A 168 -6.92 12.02 8.79
CA TRP A 168 -7.97 11.66 7.82
C TRP A 168 -7.52 11.77 6.35
N ALA A 169 -6.24 11.46 6.08
CA ALA A 169 -5.71 11.42 4.73
C ALA A 169 -6.57 10.54 3.81
N ARG A 170 -6.75 11.00 2.57
CA ARG A 170 -7.54 10.33 1.52
C ARG A 170 -6.68 10.03 0.31
N TYR A 171 -6.95 8.90 -0.32
CA TYR A 171 -6.51 8.65 -1.69
C TYR A 171 -7.31 9.53 -2.64
N ASN A 172 -6.74 9.87 -3.80
CA ASN A 172 -7.44 10.66 -4.82
C ASN A 172 -7.15 10.15 -6.24
N ALA A 173 -8.16 9.63 -6.91
CA ALA A 173 -8.15 9.33 -8.34
C ALA A 173 -8.48 10.57 -9.17
N ALA A 174 -7.53 11.50 -9.27
CA ALA A 174 -7.71 12.75 -10.00
C ALA A 174 -7.79 12.50 -11.52
N PRO A 175 -8.62 13.25 -12.28
CA PRO A 175 -8.49 13.28 -13.74
C PRO A 175 -7.05 13.61 -14.14
N LEU A 176 -6.45 12.80 -15.02
CA LEU A 176 -5.03 12.95 -15.39
C LEU A 176 -4.72 14.34 -15.96
N THR A 177 -5.67 14.93 -16.69
CA THR A 177 -5.51 16.25 -17.31
C THR A 177 -5.35 17.38 -16.28
N SER A 178 -5.98 17.24 -15.11
CA SER A 178 -5.94 18.24 -14.03
C SER A 178 -5.18 17.75 -12.80
N ALA A 179 -4.49 16.62 -12.89
CA ALA A 179 -3.74 16.07 -11.77
C ALA A 179 -2.58 17.00 -11.43
N ASP A 180 -2.43 17.35 -10.16
CA ASP A 180 -1.29 18.09 -9.66
C ASP A 180 -1.07 17.66 -8.20
N PHE A 181 -0.24 16.64 -8.01
CA PHE A 181 0.11 16.15 -6.67
C PHE A 181 1.50 15.53 -6.60
N THR A 182 2.01 15.35 -5.38
CA THR A 182 3.11 14.45 -5.06
C THR A 182 2.60 13.42 -4.07
N GLY A 183 2.44 12.16 -4.51
CA GLY A 183 2.05 11.04 -3.66
C GLY A 183 3.27 10.31 -3.09
N SER A 184 3.04 9.34 -2.21
CA SER A 184 4.10 8.57 -1.58
C SER A 184 4.18 7.14 -2.12
N GLU A 185 5.42 6.68 -2.33
CA GLU A 185 5.84 5.32 -2.70
C GLU A 185 5.31 4.73 -4.01
N VAL A 186 4.09 5.02 -4.45
CA VAL A 186 3.50 4.45 -5.67
C VAL A 186 2.43 5.37 -6.25
N THR A 187 2.31 5.35 -7.58
CA THR A 187 1.17 5.93 -8.29
C THR A 187 0.76 5.03 -9.45
N ALA A 188 -0.48 5.19 -9.89
CA ALA A 188 -1.03 4.56 -11.08
C ALA A 188 -1.63 5.62 -12.00
N LEU A 189 -1.32 5.53 -13.29
CA LEU A 189 -2.02 6.26 -14.34
C LEU A 189 -2.86 5.25 -15.11
N TYR A 190 -4.16 5.45 -15.25
CA TYR A 190 -5.03 4.43 -15.82
C TYR A 190 -6.27 5.01 -16.49
N ASN A 191 -6.88 4.21 -17.35
CA ASN A 191 -8.20 4.50 -17.91
C ASN A 191 -9.28 3.75 -17.11
N ALA A 192 -10.25 4.47 -16.54
CA ALA A 192 -11.29 3.88 -15.71
C ALA A 192 -12.29 3.01 -16.51
N GLY A 193 -12.39 3.21 -17.83
CA GLY A 193 -13.26 2.42 -18.70
C GLY A 193 -12.64 1.10 -19.14
N THR A 194 -11.37 1.11 -19.57
CA THR A 194 -10.67 -0.10 -20.05
C THR A 194 -9.90 -0.83 -18.95
N ASN A 195 -9.62 -0.18 -17.82
CA ASN A 195 -8.69 -0.57 -16.76
C ASN A 195 -7.20 -0.60 -17.17
N GLU A 196 -6.85 -0.32 -18.42
CA GLU A 196 -5.46 -0.22 -18.85
C GLU A 196 -4.69 0.78 -17.99
N GLY A 197 -3.48 0.41 -17.55
CA GLY A 197 -2.75 1.19 -16.56
C GLY A 197 -1.24 1.09 -16.61
N PHE A 198 -0.59 2.16 -16.19
CA PHE A 198 0.83 2.27 -15.89
C PHE A 198 1.00 2.41 -14.38
N VAL A 199 1.86 1.59 -13.79
CA VAL A 199 2.17 1.61 -12.36
C VAL A 199 3.66 1.84 -12.17
N ILE A 200 3.98 2.81 -11.33
CA ILE A 200 5.35 3.12 -10.91
C ILE A 200 5.40 3.26 -9.39
N GLY A 201 6.36 2.59 -8.75
CA GLY A 201 6.54 2.71 -7.30
C GLY A 201 7.83 2.08 -6.77
N SER A 202 8.24 2.51 -5.58
CA SER A 202 9.43 2.07 -4.86
C SER A 202 9.19 0.76 -4.10
N LEU A 203 10.17 -0.15 -4.18
CA LEU A 203 10.12 -1.48 -3.56
C LEU A 203 10.89 -1.58 -2.23
N ASP A 204 11.53 -0.49 -1.78
CA ASP A 204 12.32 -0.47 -0.55
C ASP A 204 12.17 0.88 0.17
N GLN A 205 11.76 0.79 1.45
CA GLN A 205 11.46 1.92 2.33
C GLN A 205 12.41 1.98 3.55
N ARG A 206 13.53 1.24 3.55
CA ARG A 206 14.44 1.18 4.71
C ARG A 206 15.27 2.44 4.96
N VAL A 207 15.43 3.25 3.92
CA VAL A 207 16.36 4.40 3.92
C VAL A 207 15.71 5.65 3.37
N TRP A 208 14.93 5.49 2.29
CA TRP A 208 14.32 6.57 1.54
C TRP A 208 12.83 6.66 1.82
N LYS A 209 12.34 7.89 1.92
CA LYS A 209 10.94 8.23 1.59
C LYS A 209 10.90 8.53 0.09
N SER A 210 10.00 7.90 -0.64
CA SER A 210 9.90 8.08 -2.09
C SER A 210 8.64 8.86 -2.49
N GLY A 211 8.80 9.79 -3.43
CA GLY A 211 7.75 10.66 -3.94
C GLY A 211 7.40 10.34 -5.39
N MET A 212 6.11 10.41 -5.70
CA MET A 212 5.54 10.26 -7.03
C MET A 212 4.85 11.56 -7.43
N ARG A 213 5.58 12.43 -8.14
CA ARG A 213 5.06 13.69 -8.64
C ARG A 213 4.38 13.46 -9.98
N VAL A 214 3.09 13.77 -10.06
CA VAL A 214 2.32 13.78 -11.32
C VAL A 214 1.75 15.17 -11.53
N LYS A 215 1.96 15.70 -12.73
CA LYS A 215 1.31 16.94 -13.17
C LYS A 215 0.74 16.74 -14.57
N GLY A 216 -0.56 17.00 -14.73
CA GLY A 216 -1.28 16.91 -15.99
C GLY A 216 -0.79 17.89 -17.06
N SER A 217 -1.30 17.73 -18.27
CA SER A 217 -0.93 18.55 -19.43
C SER A 217 -1.57 19.94 -19.38
N ASN A 218 -0.75 20.98 -19.59
CA ASN A 218 -1.20 22.38 -19.70
C ASN A 218 -1.40 22.84 -21.17
N GLY A 219 -1.84 21.94 -22.05
CA GLY A 219 -2.31 22.28 -23.41
C GLY A 219 -1.41 21.82 -24.57
N ASP A 220 -0.23 21.28 -24.30
CA ASP A 220 0.67 20.66 -25.28
C ASP A 220 0.46 19.13 -25.42
N GLY A 221 -0.40 18.56 -24.58
CA GLY A 221 -0.77 17.14 -24.60
C GLY A 221 0.19 16.23 -23.84
N TYR A 222 1.17 16.77 -23.11
CA TYR A 222 2.10 16.00 -22.29
C TYR A 222 1.94 16.28 -20.79
N ALA A 223 1.80 15.22 -20.01
CA ALA A 223 1.93 15.29 -18.57
C ALA A 223 3.41 15.12 -18.17
N SER A 224 3.73 15.49 -16.92
CA SER A 224 5.02 15.19 -16.31
C SER A 224 4.88 14.16 -15.20
N LEU A 225 5.93 13.36 -15.04
CA LEU A 225 6.07 12.33 -14.02
C LEU A 225 7.51 12.36 -13.48
N SER A 226 7.64 12.39 -12.16
CA SER A 226 8.91 12.16 -11.47
C SER A 226 8.71 11.16 -10.34
N ALA A 227 9.51 10.11 -10.35
CA ALA A 227 9.60 9.13 -9.28
C ALA A 227 10.97 9.27 -8.61
N PHE A 228 10.99 9.79 -7.39
CA PHE A 228 12.20 10.25 -6.73
C PHE A 228 12.29 9.78 -5.28
N ALA A 229 13.51 9.78 -4.76
CA ALA A 229 13.85 9.47 -3.38
C ALA A 229 14.27 10.76 -2.66
N GLY A 230 14.02 10.80 -1.35
CA GLY A 230 14.24 11.99 -0.54
C GLY A 230 12.99 12.86 -0.42
N PHE A 231 11.80 12.23 -0.42
CA PHE A 231 10.53 12.94 -0.30
C PHE A 231 10.26 13.36 1.14
N THR A 232 10.16 14.68 1.33
CA THR A 232 9.73 15.32 2.57
C THR A 232 8.75 16.43 2.22
N ASP A 233 7.69 16.52 2.99
CA ASP A 233 6.58 17.47 2.86
C ASP A 233 5.89 17.62 4.22
N SER A 234 5.58 18.85 4.61
CA SER A 234 5.04 19.15 5.94
C SER A 234 3.59 18.69 6.14
N VAL A 235 2.86 18.42 5.05
CA VAL A 235 1.48 17.94 5.07
C VAL A 235 1.44 16.43 4.85
N VAL A 236 2.24 15.90 3.91
CA VAL A 236 2.16 14.50 3.49
C VAL A 236 3.02 13.59 4.36
N THR A 237 4.25 13.99 4.67
CA THR A 237 5.19 13.16 5.47
C THR A 237 5.44 13.70 6.88
N HIS A 238 4.90 14.89 7.16
CA HIS A 238 5.04 15.68 8.39
C HIS A 238 6.44 16.27 8.66
N ASP A 239 7.38 16.11 7.73
CA ASP A 239 8.70 16.75 7.82
C ASP A 239 8.68 18.22 7.37
N ILE A 240 9.28 19.09 8.19
CA ILE A 240 9.51 20.51 7.88
C ILE A 240 10.96 20.79 7.43
N ILE A 241 11.81 19.77 7.40
CA ILE A 241 13.17 19.81 6.86
C ILE A 241 13.32 18.85 5.67
N LYS A 242 14.40 19.01 4.90
CA LYS A 242 14.74 18.11 3.80
C LYS A 242 15.09 16.71 4.33
N HIS A 243 14.92 15.70 3.48
CA HIS A 243 15.41 14.34 3.75
C HIS A 243 16.90 14.33 4.11
N GLY A 244 17.26 13.56 5.13
CA GLY A 244 18.64 13.38 5.55
C GLY A 244 19.53 12.77 4.46
N LYS A 245 20.82 13.06 4.48
CA LYS A 245 21.73 12.57 3.45
C LYS A 245 22.16 11.13 3.75
N VAL A 246 21.86 10.22 2.84
CA VAL A 246 22.25 8.81 2.91
C VAL A 246 23.75 8.69 2.68
N GLN A 247 24.44 8.00 3.58
CA GLN A 247 25.87 7.73 3.48
C GLN A 247 26.14 6.58 2.49
N PRO A 248 27.21 6.64 1.69
CA PRO A 248 27.59 5.53 0.83
C PRO A 248 28.08 4.34 1.65
N GLU A 249 27.62 3.13 1.29
CA GLU A 249 28.11 1.87 1.85
C GLU A 249 29.21 1.33 0.95
N SER A 250 30.42 1.14 1.51
CA SER A 250 31.61 0.72 0.73
C SER A 250 31.86 1.60 -0.50
N GLY A 251 31.65 2.91 -0.37
CA GLY A 251 31.85 3.90 -1.44
C GLY A 251 30.75 3.94 -2.50
N VAL A 252 29.63 3.25 -2.29
CA VAL A 252 28.53 3.18 -3.25
C VAL A 252 27.20 3.50 -2.58
N LEU A 253 26.33 4.21 -3.29
CA LEU A 253 24.99 4.54 -2.86
C LEU A 253 23.98 4.13 -3.94
N TYR A 254 22.80 3.70 -3.51
CA TYR A 254 21.71 3.30 -4.39
C TYR A 254 20.45 4.13 -4.09
N SER A 255 19.75 4.51 -5.17
CA SER A 255 18.35 4.94 -5.05
C SER A 255 17.48 3.74 -4.64
N PRO A 256 16.23 3.95 -4.18
CA PRO A 256 15.29 2.85 -4.07
C PRO A 256 15.09 2.20 -5.45
N GLN A 257 14.77 0.91 -5.43
CA GLN A 257 14.38 0.17 -6.63
C GLN A 257 12.96 0.57 -7.01
N LEU A 258 12.78 1.08 -8.23
CA LEU A 258 11.47 1.43 -8.77
C LEU A 258 10.97 0.31 -9.68
N LEU A 259 9.79 -0.23 -9.39
CA LEU A 259 9.03 -1.01 -10.35
C LEU A 259 8.35 -0.06 -11.33
N VAL A 260 8.48 -0.36 -12.63
CA VAL A 260 7.82 0.37 -13.72
C VAL A 260 7.16 -0.64 -14.64
N GLY A 261 5.84 -0.58 -14.75
CA GLY A 261 5.08 -1.58 -15.53
C GLY A 261 3.82 -1.03 -16.18
N CYS A 262 3.44 -1.66 -17.28
CA CYS A 262 2.18 -1.41 -17.99
C CYS A 262 1.32 -2.67 -17.97
N PHE A 263 0.03 -2.52 -17.72
CA PHE A 263 -0.89 -3.63 -17.45
C PHE A 263 -2.22 -3.39 -18.16
N ASP A 264 -2.84 -4.47 -18.64
CA ASP A 264 -4.21 -4.41 -19.16
C ASP A 264 -5.24 -4.10 -18.07
N ASP A 265 -4.86 -4.31 -16.81
CA ASP A 265 -5.63 -3.89 -15.63
C ASP A 265 -4.69 -3.30 -14.58
N TRP A 266 -4.81 -1.99 -14.35
CA TRP A 266 -4.03 -1.23 -13.38
C TRP A 266 -4.13 -1.80 -11.97
N ARG A 267 -5.28 -2.39 -11.62
CA ARG A 267 -5.49 -3.02 -10.31
C ARG A 267 -4.58 -4.23 -10.16
N THR A 268 -4.43 -5.04 -11.21
CA THR A 268 -3.43 -6.12 -11.26
C THR A 268 -2.01 -5.57 -11.17
N GLY A 269 -1.74 -4.41 -11.79
CA GLY A 269 -0.46 -3.71 -11.65
C GLY A 269 -0.12 -3.33 -10.20
N MET A 270 -1.08 -2.79 -9.45
CA MET A 270 -0.91 -2.46 -8.03
C MET A 270 -0.70 -3.71 -7.17
N GLU A 271 -1.40 -4.81 -7.48
CA GLU A 271 -1.22 -6.11 -6.81
C GLU A 271 0.17 -6.72 -7.08
N VAL A 272 0.67 -6.60 -8.31
CA VAL A 272 2.02 -7.01 -8.70
C VAL A 272 3.08 -6.15 -8.00
N PHE A 273 2.88 -4.84 -7.94
CA PHE A 273 3.75 -3.92 -7.20
C PHE A 273 3.87 -4.33 -5.73
N ALA A 274 2.73 -4.49 -5.05
CA ALA A 274 2.67 -4.90 -3.65
C ALA A 274 3.36 -6.25 -3.41
N SER A 275 3.06 -7.24 -4.25
CA SER A 275 3.66 -8.58 -4.17
C SER A 275 5.17 -8.58 -4.45
N ALA A 276 5.65 -7.71 -5.34
CA ALA A 276 7.07 -7.53 -5.60
C ALA A 276 7.78 -6.84 -4.42
N GLY A 277 7.14 -5.83 -3.82
CA GLY A 277 7.63 -5.17 -2.61
C GLY A 277 7.85 -6.16 -1.47
N ASN A 278 6.87 -7.02 -1.19
CA ASN A 278 7.00 -8.07 -0.17
C ASN A 278 8.08 -9.12 -0.49
N GLN A 279 8.48 -9.29 -1.74
CA GLN A 279 9.60 -10.19 -2.10
C GLN A 279 10.97 -9.50 -1.94
N VAL A 280 11.06 -8.21 -2.24
CA VAL A 280 12.30 -7.42 -2.09
C VAL A 280 12.56 -7.10 -0.62
N SER A 281 11.50 -6.75 0.12
CA SER A 281 11.50 -6.41 1.54
C SER A 281 10.55 -7.32 2.30
N PRO A 282 10.91 -8.59 2.53
CA PRO A 282 10.03 -9.55 3.18
C PRO A 282 9.75 -9.17 4.63
N ARG A 283 8.60 -9.65 5.11
CA ARG A 283 8.22 -9.61 6.52
C ARG A 283 9.27 -10.29 7.39
N VAL A 284 9.57 -9.65 8.51
CA VAL A 284 10.44 -10.18 9.58
C VAL A 284 9.62 -10.60 10.79
N VAL A 285 8.45 -9.98 10.98
CA VAL A 285 7.44 -10.46 11.92
C VAL A 285 7.11 -11.93 11.62
N PHE A 286 6.82 -12.69 12.65
CA PHE A 286 6.46 -14.09 12.49
C PHE A 286 5.17 -14.25 11.68
N ASP A 287 5.03 -15.40 11.03
CA ASP A 287 3.80 -15.70 10.29
C ASP A 287 2.63 -15.90 11.24
N TRP A 288 1.54 -15.17 11.00
CA TRP A 288 0.27 -15.41 11.69
C TRP A 288 -0.43 -16.61 11.07
N ASP A 289 -0.47 -17.72 11.80
CA ASP A 289 -1.04 -19.01 11.41
C ASP A 289 -2.42 -19.29 12.01
N LYS A 290 -2.98 -18.30 12.72
CA LYS A 290 -4.31 -18.34 13.36
C LYS A 290 -5.37 -17.70 12.47
N ALA A 291 -6.63 -17.82 12.89
CA ALA A 291 -7.76 -17.23 12.20
C ALA A 291 -7.63 -15.71 12.02
N THR A 292 -8.36 -15.17 11.03
CA THR A 292 -8.53 -13.73 10.82
C THR A 292 -8.87 -13.02 12.14
N PRO A 293 -8.15 -11.95 12.52
CA PRO A 293 -8.47 -11.16 13.69
C PRO A 293 -9.88 -10.56 13.61
N MET A 294 -10.65 -10.79 14.66
CA MET A 294 -11.96 -10.20 14.90
C MET A 294 -12.02 -9.80 16.37
N GLY A 295 -12.77 -8.75 16.71
CA GLY A 295 -12.71 -8.26 18.07
C GLY A 295 -13.49 -7.00 18.37
N TRP A 296 -13.16 -6.41 19.51
CA TRP A 296 -13.64 -5.13 19.97
C TRP A 296 -12.47 -4.25 20.40
N ASN A 297 -12.59 -2.95 20.16
CA ASN A 297 -11.61 -1.95 20.57
C ASN A 297 -12.32 -0.81 21.30
N SER A 298 -11.83 -0.44 22.47
CA SER A 298 -12.50 0.52 23.34
C SER A 298 -12.52 1.97 22.83
N TRP A 299 -11.68 2.31 21.85
CA TRP A 299 -11.62 3.67 21.30
C TRP A 299 -12.90 4.09 20.60
N GLY A 300 -13.71 3.17 20.06
CA GLY A 300 -14.82 3.59 19.21
C GLY A 300 -15.88 4.45 19.89
N VAL A 301 -16.32 4.06 21.09
CA VAL A 301 -17.32 4.81 21.86
C VAL A 301 -16.81 5.24 23.23
N LEU A 302 -16.03 4.40 23.91
CA LEU A 302 -15.60 4.69 25.29
C LEU A 302 -14.53 5.77 25.34
N ARG A 303 -13.50 5.69 24.47
CA ARG A 303 -12.39 6.65 24.40
C ARG A 303 -11.81 6.96 25.80
N GLU A 304 -11.62 8.23 26.12
CA GLU A 304 -11.12 8.69 27.41
C GLU A 304 -12.01 8.34 28.62
N LYS A 305 -13.25 7.94 28.36
CA LYS A 305 -14.25 7.60 29.38
C LYS A 305 -14.29 6.10 29.72
N ILE A 306 -13.38 5.31 29.16
CA ILE A 306 -13.26 3.89 29.49
C ILE A 306 -13.09 3.68 31.00
N ARG A 307 -13.86 2.73 31.55
CA ARG A 307 -13.77 2.28 32.94
C ARG A 307 -13.70 0.76 32.99
N PHE A 308 -13.14 0.25 34.09
CA PHE A 308 -12.95 -1.18 34.30
C PHE A 308 -14.25 -1.97 34.17
N GLU A 309 -15.32 -1.49 34.78
CA GLU A 309 -16.63 -2.15 34.78
C GLU A 309 -17.23 -2.23 33.38
N GLN A 310 -16.99 -1.22 32.53
CA GLN A 310 -17.43 -1.23 31.13
C GLN A 310 -16.64 -2.26 30.32
N ALA A 311 -15.32 -2.30 30.47
CA ALA A 311 -14.49 -3.29 29.78
C ALA A 311 -14.90 -4.74 30.15
N MET A 312 -15.20 -4.98 31.43
CA MET A 312 -15.71 -6.28 31.90
C MET A 312 -17.10 -6.60 31.33
N GLY A 313 -18.02 -5.63 31.32
CA GLY A 313 -19.36 -5.81 30.76
C GLY A 313 -19.36 -6.09 29.25
N VAL A 314 -18.40 -5.53 28.49
CA VAL A 314 -18.23 -5.84 27.06
C VAL A 314 -17.79 -7.30 26.86
N ILE A 315 -16.88 -7.81 27.69
CA ILE A 315 -16.49 -9.22 27.67
C ILE A 315 -17.72 -10.10 27.90
N ASP A 316 -18.50 -9.80 28.94
CA ASP A 316 -19.71 -10.56 29.28
C ASP A 316 -20.75 -10.51 28.15
N PHE A 317 -20.93 -9.36 27.49
CA PHE A 317 -21.84 -9.26 26.35
C PHE A 317 -21.46 -10.22 25.21
N PHE A 318 -20.19 -10.26 24.82
CA PHE A 318 -19.74 -11.16 23.75
C PHE A 318 -19.73 -12.62 24.18
N ALA A 319 -19.47 -12.90 25.47
CA ALA A 319 -19.52 -14.23 26.03
C ALA A 319 -20.96 -14.79 26.08
N ASP A 320 -21.92 -13.96 26.52
CA ASP A 320 -23.22 -14.45 26.97
C ASP A 320 -24.35 -14.08 26.00
N SER A 321 -24.27 -12.91 25.37
CA SER A 321 -25.37 -12.32 24.58
C SER A 321 -25.11 -12.25 23.07
N CYS A 322 -23.86 -12.30 22.63
CA CYS A 322 -23.44 -12.21 21.22
C CYS A 322 -22.47 -13.34 20.86
N GLN A 323 -22.89 -14.58 21.15
CA GLN A 323 -22.06 -15.79 21.06
C GLN A 323 -21.65 -16.15 19.63
N GLY A 324 -22.45 -15.75 18.63
CA GLY A 324 -22.14 -16.00 17.22
C GLY A 324 -20.95 -15.20 16.68
N PHE A 325 -20.58 -14.09 17.35
CA PHE A 325 -19.46 -13.26 16.90
C PHE A 325 -18.13 -13.88 17.33
N ARG A 326 -17.57 -14.74 16.49
CA ARG A 326 -16.29 -15.43 16.72
C ARG A 326 -15.51 -15.58 15.42
N ASN A 327 -14.19 -15.56 15.51
CA ASN A 327 -13.34 -15.97 14.39
C ASN A 327 -13.31 -17.50 14.24
N ALA A 328 -12.59 -18.00 13.24
CA ALA A 328 -12.53 -19.45 12.96
C ALA A 328 -11.86 -20.28 14.08
N ASP A 329 -11.09 -19.65 14.97
CA ASP A 329 -10.51 -20.28 16.16
C ASP A 329 -11.46 -20.22 17.38
N ASN A 330 -12.70 -19.78 17.17
CA ASN A 330 -13.69 -19.55 18.21
C ASN A 330 -13.26 -18.48 19.25
N LYS A 331 -12.53 -17.46 18.81
CA LYS A 331 -12.00 -16.37 19.66
C LYS A 331 -12.43 -14.99 19.18
N LEU A 332 -12.21 -14.00 20.06
CA LEU A 332 -12.19 -12.57 19.77
C LEU A 332 -10.98 -11.93 20.46
N PHE A 333 -10.48 -10.84 19.89
CA PHE A 333 -9.56 -9.92 20.54
C PHE A 333 -10.33 -8.80 21.24
N LEU A 334 -10.04 -8.56 22.53
CA LEU A 334 -10.70 -7.52 23.33
C LEU A 334 -9.62 -6.51 23.70
N ASP A 335 -9.57 -5.43 22.93
CA ASP A 335 -8.48 -4.47 22.93
C ASP A 335 -8.79 -3.25 23.80
N LEU A 336 -7.99 -3.07 24.85
CA LEU A 336 -7.99 -1.87 25.67
C LEU A 336 -7.14 -0.81 24.99
N ASP A 337 -7.81 0.13 24.31
CA ASP A 337 -7.18 1.24 23.61
C ASP A 337 -6.65 2.33 24.57
N ALA A 338 -6.20 3.47 24.04
CA ALA A 338 -5.75 4.62 24.80
C ALA A 338 -6.69 4.92 26.00
N PHE A 339 -6.09 5.43 27.08
CA PHE A 339 -6.74 5.63 28.38
C PHE A 339 -7.01 4.36 29.21
N TRP A 340 -6.48 3.20 28.80
CA TRP A 340 -6.47 2.01 29.66
C TRP A 340 -5.71 2.23 30.97
N ASP A 341 -4.76 3.16 30.99
CA ASP A 341 -3.96 3.54 32.15
C ASP A 341 -4.78 4.26 33.23
N ASN A 342 -6.01 4.70 32.93
CA ASN A 342 -7.01 5.07 33.95
C ASN A 342 -7.30 3.91 34.93
N MET A 343 -7.03 2.66 34.52
CA MET A 343 -7.19 1.47 35.34
C MET A 343 -5.91 1.09 36.10
N THR A 344 -4.80 1.80 35.91
CA THR A 344 -3.51 1.53 36.56
C THR A 344 -2.92 2.76 37.23
N PRO A 345 -3.36 3.10 38.46
CA PRO A 345 -2.77 4.19 39.23
C PRO A 345 -1.27 3.97 39.41
N GLY A 346 -0.45 4.96 39.01
CA GLY A 346 1.01 4.85 39.00
C GLY A 346 1.59 4.22 37.73
N GLY A 347 0.77 4.00 36.69
CA GLY A 347 1.18 3.39 35.42
C GLY A 347 1.52 1.92 35.58
N LEU A 348 2.32 1.39 34.64
CA LEU A 348 2.71 -0.02 34.64
C LEU A 348 3.59 -0.44 35.83
N ASP A 349 4.22 0.52 36.53
CA ASP A 349 5.00 0.29 37.77
C ASP A 349 4.12 0.36 39.04
N GLY A 350 2.87 0.80 38.91
CA GLY A 350 1.94 0.96 40.01
C GLY A 350 1.01 -0.24 40.19
N ASP A 351 -0.25 0.04 40.51
CA ASP A 351 -1.28 -1.00 40.69
C ASP A 351 -1.81 -1.46 39.33
N VAL A 352 -1.49 -2.69 38.95
CA VAL A 352 -1.93 -3.33 37.70
C VAL A 352 -3.03 -4.38 37.91
N SER A 353 -3.59 -4.49 39.12
CA SER A 353 -4.57 -5.54 39.49
C SER A 353 -5.81 -5.56 38.58
N LYS A 354 -6.26 -4.40 38.10
CA LYS A 354 -7.38 -4.30 37.15
C LYS A 354 -7.02 -4.86 35.77
N LEU A 355 -5.79 -4.67 35.29
CA LEU A 355 -5.36 -5.28 34.03
C LEU A 355 -5.25 -6.80 34.16
N GLU A 356 -4.71 -7.29 35.28
CA GLU A 356 -4.65 -8.72 35.57
C GLU A 356 -6.05 -9.34 35.62
N ALA A 357 -7.01 -8.66 36.27
CA ALA A 357 -8.40 -9.09 36.32
C ALA A 357 -9.06 -9.11 34.93
N PHE A 358 -8.82 -8.08 34.11
CA PHE A 358 -9.29 -8.04 32.72
C PHE A 358 -8.74 -9.20 31.89
N VAL A 359 -7.41 -9.42 31.92
CA VAL A 359 -6.77 -10.53 31.20
C VAL A 359 -7.34 -11.87 31.65
N LYS A 360 -7.47 -12.09 32.96
CA LYS A 360 -8.03 -13.31 33.52
C LYS A 360 -9.46 -13.54 33.05
N HIS A 361 -10.28 -12.49 33.01
CA HIS A 361 -11.68 -12.57 32.59
C HIS A 361 -11.83 -12.88 31.11
N CYS A 362 -11.06 -12.20 30.24
CA CYS A 362 -10.96 -12.54 28.82
C CYS A 362 -10.64 -14.02 28.63
N LYS A 363 -9.57 -14.51 29.26
CA LYS A 363 -9.12 -15.90 29.12
C LYS A 363 -10.15 -16.91 29.64
N ALA A 364 -10.80 -16.61 30.78
CA ALA A 364 -11.84 -17.46 31.35
C ALA A 364 -13.07 -17.61 30.43
N ARG A 365 -13.33 -16.63 29.56
CA ARG A 365 -14.42 -16.65 28.57
C ARG A 365 -13.96 -17.07 27.16
N GLY A 366 -12.72 -17.55 27.02
CA GLY A 366 -12.17 -18.04 25.75
C GLY A 366 -11.70 -16.94 24.79
N PHE A 367 -11.51 -15.73 25.28
CA PHE A 367 -11.08 -14.58 24.49
C PHE A 367 -9.60 -14.22 24.67
N SER A 368 -9.06 -13.50 23.70
CA SER A 368 -7.68 -13.02 23.69
C SER A 368 -7.63 -11.53 24.11
N PRO A 369 -6.96 -11.19 25.22
CA PRO A 369 -6.85 -9.80 25.66
C PRO A 369 -5.84 -9.01 24.80
N GLY A 370 -6.23 -7.81 24.38
CA GLY A 370 -5.41 -6.85 23.65
C GLY A 370 -5.17 -5.56 24.44
N ILE A 371 -4.09 -4.85 24.12
CA ILE A 371 -3.73 -3.57 24.74
C ILE A 371 -3.07 -2.61 23.74
N TYR A 372 -3.30 -1.32 23.92
CA TYR A 372 -2.72 -0.24 23.12
C TYR A 372 -1.44 0.37 23.69
N TRP A 373 -0.53 0.83 22.82
CA TRP A 373 0.62 1.64 23.22
C TRP A 373 1.25 2.47 22.08
N THR A 374 1.93 3.58 22.42
CA THR A 374 2.72 4.39 21.48
C THR A 374 4.22 4.27 21.76
N PRO A 375 5.01 3.63 20.88
CA PRO A 375 6.45 3.43 21.09
C PRO A 375 7.29 4.69 20.83
N PHE A 376 6.87 5.56 19.91
CA PHE A 376 7.68 6.67 19.40
C PHE A 376 7.04 8.06 19.59
N ALA A 377 6.00 8.15 20.42
CA ALA A 377 5.32 9.40 20.74
C ALA A 377 5.25 9.60 22.26
N ASP A 378 5.57 10.82 22.69
CA ASP A 378 5.39 11.32 24.06
C ASP A 378 4.17 12.24 24.14
N TRP A 379 3.14 11.81 24.86
CA TRP A 379 1.93 12.57 25.12
C TRP A 379 2.07 13.56 26.28
N GLY A 380 3.06 13.38 27.16
CA GLY A 380 3.30 14.29 28.28
C GLY A 380 3.83 15.63 27.83
N LYS A 381 4.78 15.66 26.89
CA LYS A 381 5.34 16.89 26.27
C LYS A 381 6.00 17.86 27.25
N TRP A 382 6.35 17.37 28.43
CA TRP A 382 7.16 18.06 29.43
C TRP A 382 8.25 17.10 29.93
N ASP A 383 9.37 17.66 30.39
CA ASP A 383 10.54 16.87 30.71
C ASP A 383 10.38 16.11 32.04
N ARG A 384 10.61 14.80 31.97
CA ARG A 384 10.46 13.87 33.10
C ARG A 384 11.31 12.63 32.85
N LYS A 385 11.44 11.78 33.88
CA LYS A 385 12.10 10.48 33.71
C LYS A 385 11.36 9.61 32.71
N VAL A 386 12.10 8.92 31.86
CA VAL A 386 11.54 7.96 30.90
C VAL A 386 11.23 6.64 31.65
N GLU A 387 10.03 6.08 31.48
CA GLU A 387 9.63 4.90 32.24
C GLU A 387 10.53 3.70 31.93
N GLY A 388 11.01 3.03 32.98
CA GLY A 388 11.91 1.88 32.86
C GLY A 388 13.32 2.18 32.33
N ALA A 389 13.67 3.44 32.10
CA ALA A 389 15.01 3.83 31.65
C ALA A 389 15.96 4.13 32.82
N ASP A 390 17.26 4.20 32.51
CA ASP A 390 18.29 4.66 33.43
C ASP A 390 17.90 6.03 34.05
N PRO A 391 18.01 6.22 35.38
CA PRO A 391 17.64 7.46 36.06
C PRO A 391 18.30 8.73 35.52
N GLN A 392 19.41 8.62 34.78
CA GLN A 392 20.08 9.75 34.15
C GLN A 392 19.35 10.26 32.89
N TYR A 393 18.48 9.45 32.29
CA TYR A 393 17.77 9.82 31.08
C TYR A 393 16.44 10.52 31.37
N SER A 394 16.14 11.54 30.57
CA SER A 394 14.88 12.25 30.60
C SER A 394 14.22 12.32 29.21
N TYR A 395 12.92 12.57 29.17
CA TYR A 395 12.15 12.64 27.94
C TYR A 395 12.67 13.72 26.98
N ALA A 396 13.16 14.86 27.51
CA ALA A 396 13.72 15.92 26.67
C ALA A 396 14.90 15.46 25.80
N GLN A 397 15.66 14.46 26.25
CA GLN A 397 16.78 13.90 25.49
C GLN A 397 16.33 12.94 24.37
N THR A 398 15.09 12.45 24.45
CA THR A 398 14.53 11.52 23.46
C THR A 398 13.79 12.23 22.33
N TRP A 399 13.43 13.50 22.47
CA TRP A 399 12.55 14.16 21.51
C TRP A 399 13.25 14.48 20.20
N THR A 400 12.57 14.17 19.10
CA THR A 400 12.99 14.55 17.76
C THR A 400 12.89 16.06 17.59
N THR A 401 13.95 16.69 17.07
CA THR A 401 13.94 18.11 16.69
C THR A 401 14.15 18.28 15.19
N GLN A 402 13.50 19.28 14.61
CA GLN A 402 13.70 19.74 13.25
C GLN A 402 13.88 21.27 13.26
N ALA A 403 14.96 21.75 12.66
CA ALA A 403 15.34 23.17 12.68
C ALA A 403 15.40 23.76 14.10
N GLY A 404 15.90 22.99 15.07
CA GLY A 404 16.03 23.38 16.47
C GLY A 404 14.71 23.40 17.26
N ARG A 405 13.61 22.89 16.70
CA ARG A 405 12.29 22.85 17.35
C ARG A 405 11.83 21.41 17.55
N MET A 406 11.20 21.13 18.69
CA MET A 406 10.57 19.85 18.96
C MET A 406 9.44 19.61 17.95
N LEU A 407 9.35 18.39 17.42
CA LEU A 407 8.35 18.01 16.43
C LEU A 407 7.12 17.40 17.12
N ASP A 408 5.99 18.08 17.01
CA ASP A 408 4.69 17.59 17.44
C ASP A 408 3.84 17.23 16.21
N ILE A 409 3.29 16.03 16.17
CA ILE A 409 2.40 15.52 15.11
C ILE A 409 1.16 14.95 15.79
N ASP A 410 -0.01 15.38 15.33
CA ASP A 410 -1.32 15.01 15.89
C ASP A 410 -1.39 15.05 17.43
N GLY A 411 -0.85 16.14 17.99
CA GLY A 411 -0.81 16.36 19.44
C GLY A 411 0.37 15.70 20.16
N GLY A 412 0.86 14.54 19.71
CA GLY A 412 1.97 13.81 20.32
C GLY A 412 3.36 14.32 19.88
N ARG A 413 4.34 14.33 20.80
CA ARG A 413 5.72 14.73 20.49
C ARG A 413 6.54 13.55 20.00
N ALA A 414 7.20 13.70 18.86
CA ALA A 414 8.01 12.63 18.27
C ALA A 414 9.24 12.32 19.12
N MET A 415 9.57 11.04 19.23
CA MET A 415 10.74 10.52 19.93
C MET A 415 11.69 9.81 18.96
N ASP A 416 13.00 9.98 19.16
CA ASP A 416 14.06 9.29 18.44
C ASP A 416 14.06 7.78 18.77
N PRO A 417 13.77 6.89 17.78
CA PRO A 417 13.79 5.44 17.98
C PRO A 417 15.18 4.86 18.29
N THR A 418 16.25 5.60 18.02
CA THR A 418 17.63 5.18 18.24
C THR A 418 18.13 5.48 19.65
N HIS A 419 17.44 6.35 20.39
CA HIS A 419 17.86 6.76 21.73
C HIS A 419 17.76 5.60 22.75
N PRO A 420 18.78 5.38 23.61
CA PRO A 420 18.80 4.30 24.60
C PRO A 420 17.59 4.32 25.54
N ALA A 421 17.16 5.49 26.00
CA ALA A 421 15.98 5.61 26.85
C ALA A 421 14.69 5.18 26.14
N THR A 422 14.50 5.51 24.86
CA THR A 422 13.37 5.02 24.05
C THR A 422 13.39 3.49 23.96
N ARG A 423 14.56 2.89 23.73
CA ARG A 423 14.74 1.43 23.70
C ARG A 423 14.48 0.77 25.06
N GLN A 424 14.96 1.35 26.15
CA GLN A 424 14.70 0.83 27.50
C GLN A 424 13.21 0.89 27.85
N ARG A 425 12.51 1.97 27.47
CA ARG A 425 11.06 2.08 27.60
C ARG A 425 10.30 1.01 26.82
N ILE A 426 10.74 0.70 25.59
CA ILE A 426 10.19 -0.42 24.81
C ILE A 426 10.37 -1.75 25.56
N VAL A 427 11.58 -2.04 26.04
CA VAL A 427 11.86 -3.28 26.80
C VAL A 427 10.97 -3.36 28.05
N HIS A 428 10.88 -2.28 28.81
CA HIS A 428 10.09 -2.20 30.03
C HIS A 428 8.60 -2.46 29.76
N THR A 429 7.99 -1.67 28.87
CA THR A 429 6.55 -1.72 28.61
C THR A 429 6.13 -3.06 28.02
N ILE A 430 6.84 -3.54 26.99
CA ILE A 430 6.47 -4.78 26.30
C ILE A 430 6.64 -5.99 27.21
N ASN A 431 7.71 -6.06 28.00
CA ASN A 431 7.89 -7.19 28.92
C ASN A 431 6.80 -7.23 29.99
N LYS A 432 6.35 -6.07 30.50
CA LYS A 432 5.22 -6.02 31.43
C LYS A 432 3.90 -6.45 30.79
N MET A 433 3.59 -5.97 29.59
CA MET A 433 2.37 -6.38 28.88
C MET A 433 2.35 -7.90 28.62
N LYS A 434 3.48 -8.49 28.22
CA LYS A 434 3.61 -9.94 28.09
C LYS A 434 3.45 -10.67 29.43
N ALA A 435 4.07 -10.17 30.50
CA ALA A 435 3.98 -10.75 31.83
C ALA A 435 2.53 -10.73 32.39
N LEU A 436 1.78 -9.66 32.12
CA LEU A 436 0.36 -9.55 32.45
C LEU A 436 -0.50 -10.53 31.64
N GLY A 437 0.01 -11.04 30.51
CA GLY A 437 -0.63 -12.08 29.72
C GLY A 437 -1.47 -11.57 28.54
N PHE A 438 -1.24 -10.35 28.06
CA PHE A 438 -1.83 -9.85 26.82
C PHE A 438 -1.35 -10.67 25.61
N GLU A 439 -2.27 -10.92 24.66
CA GLU A 439 -2.03 -11.76 23.46
C GLU A 439 -2.07 -10.94 22.15
N MET A 440 -2.42 -9.67 22.24
CA MET A 440 -2.42 -8.70 21.15
C MET A 440 -1.92 -7.36 21.65
N ILE A 441 -1.14 -6.66 20.82
CA ILE A 441 -0.78 -5.26 21.04
C ILE A 441 -1.17 -4.43 19.82
N LYS A 442 -1.88 -3.33 20.08
CA LYS A 442 -2.07 -2.25 19.10
C LYS A 442 -0.98 -1.20 19.32
N ILE A 443 -0.09 -1.05 18.36
CA ILE A 443 0.96 -0.04 18.37
C ILE A 443 0.57 1.10 17.43
N ASP A 444 0.54 2.33 17.95
CA ASP A 444 -0.02 3.48 17.25
C ASP A 444 0.99 4.63 17.14
N PHE A 445 0.70 5.61 16.28
CA PHE A 445 1.52 6.79 16.03
C PHE A 445 2.97 6.44 15.67
N LEU A 446 3.11 5.42 14.81
CA LEU A 446 4.40 4.95 14.31
C LEU A 446 5.06 5.96 13.36
N GLY A 447 4.28 6.85 12.73
CA GLY A 447 4.78 7.94 11.89
C GLY A 447 5.77 8.85 12.60
N HIS A 448 5.61 9.05 13.92
CA HIS A 448 6.53 9.85 14.75
C HIS A 448 7.96 9.31 14.76
N GLY A 449 8.13 7.99 14.68
CA GLY A 449 9.44 7.35 14.61
C GLY A 449 10.11 7.41 13.24
N ALA A 450 9.40 7.90 12.21
CA ALA A 450 9.88 7.96 10.83
C ALA A 450 10.29 9.37 10.39
N GLN A 451 10.28 10.34 11.29
CA GLN A 451 10.56 11.75 10.99
C GLN A 451 12.06 11.98 10.81
N GLU A 452 12.40 12.89 9.90
CA GLU A 452 13.77 13.42 9.81
C GLU A 452 14.11 14.19 11.10
N ALA A 453 15.40 14.35 11.39
CA ALA A 453 15.85 14.98 12.62
C ALA A 453 17.09 15.84 12.38
N ASP A 454 17.29 16.85 13.23
CA ASP A 454 18.55 17.60 13.28
C ASP A 454 19.72 16.68 13.64
N HIS A 455 19.46 15.68 14.49
CA HIS A 455 20.38 14.61 14.84
C HIS A 455 19.61 13.40 15.38
N PHE A 456 20.17 12.20 15.20
CA PHE A 456 19.77 10.97 15.88
C PHE A 456 20.83 10.62 16.93
N PHE A 457 20.44 9.90 17.98
CA PHE A 457 21.37 9.40 19.00
C PHE A 457 22.39 8.43 18.38
N ASP A 458 21.93 7.49 17.54
CA ASP A 458 22.82 6.67 16.73
C ASP A 458 23.41 7.50 15.59
N LYS A 459 24.69 7.85 15.70
CA LYS A 459 25.42 8.66 14.71
C LYS A 459 25.59 7.99 13.35
N GLN A 460 25.33 6.69 13.23
CA GLN A 460 25.32 5.99 11.94
C GLN A 460 24.00 6.16 11.19
N VAL A 461 22.95 6.61 11.89
CA VAL A 461 21.66 6.91 11.30
C VAL A 461 21.66 8.36 10.81
N THR A 462 21.29 8.54 9.55
CA THR A 462 21.24 9.86 8.92
C THR A 462 19.89 10.19 8.32
N THR A 463 18.90 9.30 8.39
CA THR A 463 17.53 9.53 7.89
C THR A 463 16.47 9.02 8.85
N GLY A 464 15.27 9.61 8.78
CA GLY A 464 14.12 9.18 9.59
C GLY A 464 13.71 7.72 9.33
N MET A 465 13.81 7.27 8.07
CA MET A 465 13.48 5.88 7.72
C MET A 465 14.50 4.86 8.25
N GLN A 466 15.79 5.22 8.35
CA GLN A 466 16.77 4.38 9.01
C GLN A 466 16.48 4.27 10.52
N ALA A 467 16.12 5.39 11.17
CA ALA A 467 15.71 5.39 12.57
C ALA A 467 14.47 4.52 12.79
N PHE A 468 13.44 4.69 11.97
CA PHE A 468 12.22 3.88 11.99
C PHE A 468 12.50 2.39 11.83
N ASN A 469 13.29 2.02 10.83
CA ASN A 469 13.63 0.63 10.56
C ASN A 469 14.41 -0.01 11.74
N GLN A 470 15.36 0.73 12.34
CA GLN A 470 16.05 0.26 13.55
C GLN A 470 15.09 0.12 14.74
N GLY A 471 14.25 1.12 14.99
CA GLY A 471 13.30 1.15 16.09
C GLY A 471 12.26 0.04 16.02
N MET A 472 11.65 -0.15 14.85
CA MET A 472 10.67 -1.21 14.62
C MET A 472 11.27 -2.61 14.67
N ALA A 473 12.48 -2.81 14.14
CA ALA A 473 13.19 -4.08 14.27
C ALA A 473 13.49 -4.40 15.75
N PHE A 474 13.88 -3.39 16.53
CA PHE A 474 14.08 -3.55 17.96
C PHE A 474 12.77 -3.88 18.69
N LEU A 475 11.68 -3.16 18.40
CA LEU A 475 10.36 -3.41 18.97
C LEU A 475 9.87 -4.84 18.68
N ASP A 476 9.94 -5.30 17.43
CA ASP A 476 9.60 -6.67 17.03
C ASP A 476 10.44 -7.71 17.80
N SER A 477 11.75 -7.45 17.97
CA SER A 477 12.63 -8.35 18.73
C SER A 477 12.21 -8.49 20.19
N VAL A 478 11.73 -7.41 20.82
CA VAL A 478 11.26 -7.42 22.21
C VAL A 478 9.87 -8.06 22.31
N LEU A 479 8.99 -7.87 21.34
CA LEU A 479 7.69 -8.55 21.25
C LEU A 479 7.86 -10.08 21.14
N GLY A 480 8.94 -10.54 20.52
CA GLY A 480 9.46 -11.90 20.70
C GLY A 480 8.48 -13.00 20.25
N LYS A 481 7.67 -12.71 19.23
CA LYS A 481 6.69 -13.63 18.62
C LYS A 481 5.57 -14.13 19.54
N GLN A 482 5.19 -13.35 20.55
CA GLN A 482 4.19 -13.77 21.55
C GLN A 482 2.81 -13.16 21.37
N MET A 483 2.67 -12.12 20.55
CA MET A 483 1.46 -11.32 20.44
C MET A 483 1.07 -11.10 18.98
N LEU A 484 -0.22 -10.99 18.70
CA LEU A 484 -0.69 -10.32 17.48
C LEU A 484 -0.24 -8.85 17.53
N ILE A 485 0.32 -8.36 16.44
CA ILE A 485 0.83 -6.99 16.33
C ILE A 485 -0.04 -6.24 15.32
N TYR A 486 -0.78 -5.25 15.81
CA TYR A 486 -1.65 -4.39 15.02
C TYR A 486 -1.07 -2.96 15.00
N ALA A 487 -0.70 -2.47 13.81
CA ALA A 487 -0.27 -1.08 13.65
C ALA A 487 -1.44 -0.16 13.32
N ALA A 488 -1.46 1.01 13.97
CA ALA A 488 -2.24 2.17 13.56
C ALA A 488 -1.29 3.38 13.36
N ILE A 489 -1.82 4.45 12.75
CA ILE A 489 -1.14 5.69 12.33
C ILE A 489 0.33 5.45 11.95
N SER A 490 0.55 4.88 10.77
CA SER A 490 1.85 4.29 10.40
C SER A 490 2.21 4.50 8.94
N PRO A 491 3.51 4.64 8.58
CA PRO A 491 3.94 4.70 7.19
C PRO A 491 3.47 3.46 6.40
N SER A 492 2.79 3.69 5.27
CA SER A 492 1.93 2.67 4.66
C SER A 492 2.66 1.42 4.18
N MET A 493 3.88 1.54 3.67
CA MET A 493 4.64 0.41 3.16
C MET A 493 5.75 -0.04 4.10
N ALA A 494 6.42 0.90 4.78
CA ALA A 494 7.58 0.61 5.63
C ALA A 494 7.22 -0.26 6.85
N THR A 495 5.98 -0.16 7.32
CA THR A 495 5.50 -0.88 8.51
C THR A 495 5.26 -2.37 8.26
N SER A 496 5.01 -2.76 7.01
CA SER A 496 4.63 -4.13 6.61
C SER A 496 5.57 -5.22 7.09
N ARG A 497 6.84 -4.89 7.28
CA ARG A 497 7.84 -5.86 7.71
C ARG A 497 7.63 -6.35 9.13
N PHE A 498 7.00 -5.55 9.99
CA PHE A 498 7.07 -5.69 11.44
C PHE A 498 5.72 -6.02 12.10
N VAL A 499 4.62 -6.04 11.35
CA VAL A 499 3.27 -6.18 11.91
C VAL A 499 2.38 -7.11 11.10
N HIS A 500 1.35 -7.67 11.75
CA HIS A 500 0.41 -8.59 11.11
C HIS A 500 -0.80 -7.85 10.54
N VAL A 501 -1.34 -6.92 11.31
CA VAL A 501 -2.50 -6.10 10.93
C VAL A 501 -2.02 -4.66 10.78
N ARG A 502 -2.48 -3.96 9.74
CA ARG A 502 -2.26 -2.53 9.61
C ARG A 502 -3.57 -1.80 9.35
N ARG A 503 -3.80 -0.74 10.11
CA ARG A 503 -4.89 0.19 9.88
C ARG A 503 -4.58 1.02 8.63
N ILE A 504 -5.55 1.15 7.72
CA ILE A 504 -5.39 1.84 6.43
C ILE A 504 -6.24 3.12 6.33
N ALA A 505 -7.02 3.44 7.36
CA ALA A 505 -7.80 4.67 7.50
C ALA A 505 -7.51 5.32 8.86
N CYS A 506 -7.81 6.61 9.00
CA CYS A 506 -7.88 7.26 10.31
C CYS A 506 -9.17 6.82 11.03
N ASP A 507 -9.39 7.34 12.23
CA ASP A 507 -10.53 6.97 13.06
C ASP A 507 -11.87 7.23 12.37
N ALA A 508 -12.76 6.24 12.47
CA ALA A 508 -14.06 6.22 11.82
C ALA A 508 -15.14 5.65 12.75
N PHE A 509 -16.20 6.43 12.96
CA PHE A 509 -17.28 6.13 13.88
C PHE A 509 -18.52 5.61 13.14
N SER A 510 -19.72 6.09 13.50
CA SER A 510 -20.99 5.49 13.07
C SER A 510 -21.53 6.01 11.73
N SER A 511 -21.16 7.22 11.33
CA SER A 511 -21.85 7.91 10.24
C SER A 511 -21.62 7.24 8.88
N LEU A 512 -22.55 7.48 7.95
CA LEU A 512 -22.41 7.07 6.56
C LEU A 512 -21.16 7.69 5.90
N ASP A 513 -20.81 8.92 6.26
CA ASP A 513 -19.60 9.59 5.78
C ASP A 513 -18.32 8.91 6.29
N ASN A 514 -18.33 8.37 7.51
CA ASN A 514 -17.22 7.55 8.01
C ASN A 514 -17.12 6.22 7.26
N THR A 515 -18.26 5.61 6.90
CA THR A 515 -18.28 4.45 6.01
C THR A 515 -17.67 4.78 4.65
N GLU A 516 -18.10 5.87 4.02
CA GLU A 516 -17.56 6.36 2.75
C GLU A 516 -16.06 6.62 2.81
N TYR A 517 -15.59 7.26 3.88
CA TYR A 517 -14.17 7.53 4.13
C TYR A 517 -13.36 6.24 4.18
N THR A 518 -13.77 5.27 4.99
CA THR A 518 -13.06 3.99 5.11
C THR A 518 -13.03 3.19 3.79
N LEU A 519 -14.05 3.36 2.95
CA LEU A 519 -14.12 2.74 1.62
C LEU A 519 -13.32 3.51 0.55
N ASN A 520 -12.91 4.76 0.79
CA ASN A 520 -11.86 5.41 -0.01
C ASN A 520 -10.51 4.72 0.24
N SER A 521 -10.11 4.60 1.52
CA SER A 521 -8.88 3.90 1.89
C SER A 521 -8.87 2.45 1.43
N THR A 522 -9.97 1.73 1.60
CA THR A 522 -10.06 0.34 1.14
C THR A 522 -10.08 0.26 -0.39
N GLY A 523 -10.87 1.11 -1.04
CA GLY A 523 -11.05 1.12 -2.50
C GLY A 523 -9.82 1.50 -3.30
N TYR A 524 -8.94 2.33 -2.77
CA TYR A 524 -7.68 2.71 -3.44
C TYR A 524 -6.43 2.10 -2.80
N GLY A 525 -6.56 1.55 -1.59
CA GLY A 525 -5.50 0.89 -0.83
C GLY A 525 -5.62 -0.64 -0.74
N TRP A 526 -6.61 -1.29 -1.38
CA TRP A 526 -6.85 -2.74 -1.24
C TRP A 526 -5.61 -3.60 -1.52
N TRP A 527 -4.75 -3.15 -2.44
CA TRP A 527 -3.51 -3.82 -2.84
C TRP A 527 -2.56 -4.05 -1.66
N GLN A 528 -2.72 -3.29 -0.56
CA GLN A 528 -1.97 -3.50 0.67
C GLN A 528 -2.22 -4.89 1.29
N ARG A 529 -3.30 -5.60 0.93
CA ARG A 529 -3.53 -7.00 1.33
C ARG A 529 -2.45 -7.99 0.86
N PHE A 530 -1.61 -7.57 -0.09
CA PHE A 530 -0.51 -8.37 -0.64
C PHE A 530 0.83 -8.09 0.07
N ILE A 531 0.89 -7.07 0.94
CA ILE A 531 2.06 -6.78 1.82
C ILE A 531 1.77 -7.16 3.28
N TYR A 532 0.56 -6.92 3.78
CA TYR A 532 0.15 -7.28 5.15
C TYR A 532 -0.57 -8.64 5.22
N ASN A 533 -0.54 -9.30 6.38
CA ASN A 533 -1.41 -10.47 6.62
C ASN A 533 -2.87 -10.04 6.54
N TYR A 534 -3.18 -8.93 7.22
CA TYR A 534 -4.51 -8.31 7.25
C TYR A 534 -4.39 -6.79 7.16
N ILE A 535 -5.38 -6.17 6.52
CA ILE A 535 -5.60 -4.73 6.56
C ILE A 535 -6.91 -4.45 7.26
N ASP A 536 -6.98 -3.33 7.96
CA ASP A 536 -8.14 -2.92 8.75
C ASP A 536 -8.46 -1.45 8.48
N ALA A 537 -9.74 -1.09 8.33
CA ALA A 537 -10.16 0.28 8.03
C ALA A 537 -10.82 0.92 9.25
N ASP A 538 -10.27 0.60 10.42
CA ASP A 538 -10.74 0.97 11.75
C ASP A 538 -12.01 0.23 12.22
N HIS A 539 -12.29 0.37 13.51
CA HIS A 539 -13.42 -0.25 14.19
C HIS A 539 -14.78 0.22 13.64
N ILE A 540 -15.82 -0.62 13.79
CA ILE A 540 -17.19 -0.26 13.42
C ILE A 540 -18.03 0.11 14.65
N VAL A 541 -18.76 1.23 14.54
CA VAL A 541 -19.70 1.71 15.55
C VAL A 541 -21.10 1.74 14.91
N PHE A 542 -22.09 1.15 15.57
CA PHE A 542 -23.49 1.22 15.17
C PHE A 542 -24.23 2.39 15.83
N ALA A 543 -23.89 2.71 17.09
CA ALA A 543 -24.52 3.76 17.89
C ALA A 543 -26.06 3.76 17.78
N SER A 544 -26.64 4.88 17.35
CA SER A 544 -28.08 5.04 17.15
C SER A 544 -28.45 5.23 15.68
N GLU A 545 -27.61 4.74 14.77
CA GLU A 545 -27.80 4.88 13.33
C GLU A 545 -28.97 4.02 12.81
N THR A 546 -29.47 4.41 11.63
CA THR A 546 -30.51 3.64 10.93
C THR A 546 -30.01 2.25 10.51
N GLU A 547 -30.94 1.33 10.23
CA GLU A 547 -30.57 -0.02 9.82
C GLU A 547 -29.72 -0.05 8.54
N GLY A 548 -30.02 0.82 7.56
CA GLY A 548 -29.25 0.92 6.32
C GLY A 548 -27.80 1.39 6.57
N VAL A 549 -27.61 2.38 7.43
CA VAL A 549 -26.28 2.88 7.80
C VAL A 549 -25.50 1.82 8.58
N ASN A 550 -26.17 1.08 9.48
CA ASN A 550 -25.56 -0.07 10.18
C ASN A 550 -25.14 -1.19 9.22
N ARG A 551 -25.95 -1.49 8.18
CA ARG A 551 -25.56 -2.42 7.11
C ARG A 551 -24.36 -1.91 6.33
N ALA A 552 -24.32 -0.61 6.01
CA ALA A 552 -23.20 0.01 5.32
C ALA A 552 -21.90 -0.06 6.14
N ARG A 553 -21.96 0.25 7.43
CA ARG A 553 -20.80 0.16 8.34
C ARG A 553 -20.33 -1.29 8.51
N MET A 554 -21.25 -2.24 8.69
CA MET A 554 -20.89 -3.67 8.73
C MET A 554 -20.25 -4.12 7.41
N ALA A 555 -20.83 -3.75 6.27
CA ALA A 555 -20.32 -4.12 4.97
C ALA A 555 -18.93 -3.54 4.68
N SER A 556 -18.59 -2.34 5.16
CA SER A 556 -17.26 -1.76 4.93
C SER A 556 -16.14 -2.57 5.62
N ALA A 557 -16.37 -3.05 6.84
CA ALA A 557 -15.43 -3.96 7.52
C ALA A 557 -15.28 -5.29 6.75
N LEU A 558 -16.40 -5.89 6.32
CA LEU A 558 -16.38 -7.14 5.55
C LEU A 558 -15.64 -7.00 4.21
N VAL A 559 -15.79 -5.85 3.55
CA VAL A 559 -15.08 -5.49 2.31
C VAL A 559 -13.59 -5.27 2.55
N THR A 560 -13.21 -4.75 3.71
CA THR A 560 -11.81 -4.54 4.10
C THR A 560 -11.12 -5.86 4.45
N GLY A 561 -11.83 -6.79 5.09
CA GLY A 561 -11.34 -8.14 5.39
C GLY A 561 -11.09 -8.42 6.87
N THR A 562 -11.28 -7.46 7.77
CA THR A 562 -11.23 -7.62 9.23
C THR A 562 -12.51 -7.06 9.85
N LEU A 563 -12.81 -7.46 11.09
CA LEU A 563 -14.02 -6.99 11.79
C LEU A 563 -13.73 -6.72 13.26
N ILE A 564 -13.43 -5.46 13.55
CA ILE A 564 -13.31 -4.92 14.90
C ILE A 564 -14.51 -4.01 15.16
N THR A 565 -15.22 -4.15 16.28
CA THR A 565 -16.33 -3.25 16.66
C THR A 565 -15.92 -2.32 17.81
N GLY A 566 -16.60 -1.19 17.98
CA GLY A 566 -16.22 -0.16 18.95
C GLY A 566 -17.35 0.37 19.85
N ASP A 567 -18.57 -0.16 19.76
CA ASP A 567 -19.68 0.28 20.63
C ASP A 567 -19.47 -0.09 22.11
N ASP A 568 -20.14 0.63 23.03
CA ASP A 568 -20.21 0.26 24.45
C ASP A 568 -21.25 -0.85 24.68
N TYR A 569 -20.82 -2.10 24.53
CA TYR A 569 -21.68 -3.26 24.78
C TYR A 569 -21.90 -3.60 26.26
N SER A 570 -21.30 -2.86 27.19
CA SER A 570 -21.62 -3.00 28.63
C SER A 570 -23.00 -2.41 28.98
N ALA A 571 -23.52 -1.55 28.12
CA ALA A 571 -24.84 -0.94 28.25
C ALA A 571 -25.82 -1.44 27.18
N SER A 572 -27.11 -1.43 27.52
CA SER A 572 -28.17 -1.73 26.57
C SER A 572 -28.52 -0.49 25.73
N GLY A 573 -28.73 -0.70 24.43
CA GLY A 573 -29.16 0.35 23.50
C GLY A 573 -29.36 -0.17 22.08
N PRO A 574 -29.73 0.70 21.12
CA PRO A 574 -29.94 0.31 19.72
C PRO A 574 -28.73 -0.40 19.10
N TRP A 575 -27.50 0.06 19.38
CA TRP A 575 -26.27 -0.58 18.94
C TRP A 575 -26.14 -2.04 19.40
N SER A 576 -26.58 -2.36 20.63
CA SER A 576 -26.53 -3.73 21.16
C SER A 576 -27.47 -4.66 20.40
N ALA A 577 -28.64 -4.16 19.96
CA ALA A 577 -29.57 -4.91 19.12
C ALA A 577 -29.03 -5.07 17.68
N ALA A 578 -28.44 -4.00 17.12
CA ALA A 578 -27.76 -4.05 15.83
C ALA A 578 -26.61 -5.06 15.84
N GLY A 579 -25.77 -5.05 16.88
CA GLY A 579 -24.68 -5.99 17.10
C GLY A 579 -25.18 -7.43 17.16
N LYS A 580 -26.21 -7.72 17.97
CA LYS A 580 -26.81 -9.07 18.05
C LYS A 580 -27.36 -9.55 16.70
N LYS A 581 -27.89 -8.65 15.86
CA LYS A 581 -28.42 -8.97 14.53
C LYS A 581 -27.31 -9.21 13.51
N LEU A 582 -26.33 -8.30 13.42
CA LEU A 582 -25.35 -8.26 12.34
C LEU A 582 -24.10 -9.09 12.64
N LEU A 583 -23.55 -9.01 13.85
CA LEU A 583 -22.31 -9.67 14.23
C LEU A 583 -22.48 -11.19 14.43
N GLN A 584 -23.71 -11.68 14.47
CA GLN A 584 -24.02 -13.11 14.61
C GLN A 584 -24.53 -13.75 13.32
N ASN A 585 -24.61 -13.01 12.21
CA ASN A 585 -25.06 -13.57 10.94
C ASN A 585 -23.95 -14.45 10.32
N PRO A 586 -24.11 -15.78 10.26
CA PRO A 586 -23.06 -16.68 9.80
C PRO A 586 -22.70 -16.46 8.32
N ALA A 587 -23.66 -16.02 7.50
CA ALA A 587 -23.42 -15.74 6.08
C ALA A 587 -22.51 -14.52 5.89
N LEU A 588 -22.65 -13.50 6.75
CA LEU A 588 -21.76 -12.33 6.77
C LEU A 588 -20.39 -12.70 7.33
N LEU A 589 -20.30 -13.42 8.45
CA LEU A 589 -19.03 -13.82 9.04
C LEU A 589 -18.21 -14.75 8.13
N GLN A 590 -18.88 -15.54 7.29
CA GLN A 590 -18.23 -16.35 6.27
C GLN A 590 -17.40 -15.51 5.27
N VAL A 591 -17.80 -14.27 5.00
CA VAL A 591 -17.14 -13.38 4.02
C VAL A 591 -15.72 -13.04 4.45
N ILE A 592 -15.45 -12.88 5.75
CA ILE A 592 -14.15 -12.45 6.28
C ILE A 592 -13.24 -13.60 6.71
N ARG A 593 -13.65 -14.86 6.51
CA ARG A 593 -12.85 -16.02 6.95
C ARG A 593 -11.45 -16.07 6.35
N ASP A 594 -11.26 -15.58 5.12
CA ASP A 594 -9.93 -15.51 4.49
C ASP A 594 -9.12 -14.27 4.92
N GLY A 595 -9.76 -13.31 5.58
CA GLY A 595 -9.14 -12.07 6.03
C GLY A 595 -8.76 -11.11 4.91
N LYS A 596 -9.35 -11.29 3.72
CA LYS A 596 -8.90 -10.61 2.51
C LYS A 596 -9.89 -9.59 2.00
N SER A 597 -9.37 -8.42 1.65
CA SER A 597 -10.13 -7.30 1.09
C SER A 597 -10.69 -7.60 -0.30
N PHE A 598 -11.78 -6.92 -0.63
CA PHE A 598 -12.36 -6.94 -1.97
C PHE A 598 -11.59 -6.00 -2.89
N ARG A 599 -11.68 -6.24 -4.19
CA ARG A 599 -11.14 -5.38 -5.24
C ARG A 599 -12.19 -4.35 -5.66
N PRO A 600 -11.82 -3.08 -5.92
CA PRO A 600 -12.76 -2.07 -6.42
C PRO A 600 -13.23 -2.41 -7.84
N VAL A 601 -14.52 -2.20 -8.09
CA VAL A 601 -15.11 -2.24 -9.44
C VAL A 601 -14.97 -0.89 -10.12
N PHE A 602 -15.35 0.19 -9.42
CA PHE A 602 -15.21 1.56 -9.92
C PHE A 602 -13.89 2.17 -9.47
N SER A 603 -13.34 3.06 -10.30
CA SER A 603 -11.99 3.61 -10.10
C SER A 603 -11.91 5.11 -10.39
N ASN A 604 -13.05 5.79 -10.52
CA ASN A 604 -13.13 7.19 -10.92
C ASN A 604 -13.89 8.07 -9.91
N THR A 605 -13.87 7.69 -8.63
CA THR A 605 -14.58 8.40 -7.55
C THR A 605 -13.80 9.61 -6.99
N GLY A 606 -12.63 9.95 -7.55
CA GLY A 606 -11.80 11.03 -7.02
C GLY A 606 -11.32 10.70 -5.61
N ASN A 607 -11.53 11.62 -4.66
CA ASN A 607 -11.25 11.43 -3.24
C ASN A 607 -12.43 10.85 -2.44
N ARG A 608 -13.49 10.41 -3.13
CA ARG A 608 -14.66 9.76 -2.52
C ARG A 608 -14.48 8.25 -2.40
N GLY A 609 -15.31 7.62 -1.57
CA GLY A 609 -15.38 6.18 -1.37
C GLY A 609 -15.83 5.45 -2.63
N VAL A 610 -15.29 4.24 -2.83
CA VAL A 610 -15.73 3.36 -3.91
C VAL A 610 -17.08 2.73 -3.54
N GLU A 611 -17.96 2.57 -4.51
CA GLU A 611 -19.35 2.17 -4.27
C GLU A 611 -19.66 0.72 -4.65
N ALA A 612 -18.76 0.08 -5.40
CA ALA A 612 -18.92 -1.31 -5.81
C ALA A 612 -17.59 -2.05 -5.72
N PHE A 613 -17.62 -3.22 -5.08
CA PHE A 613 -16.47 -4.07 -4.84
C PHE A 613 -16.80 -5.53 -5.15
N PHE A 614 -15.78 -6.32 -5.45
CA PHE A 614 -15.94 -7.77 -5.58
C PHE A 614 -14.76 -8.56 -4.98
N LYS A 615 -15.05 -9.76 -4.49
CA LYS A 615 -14.04 -10.75 -4.08
C LYS A 615 -14.44 -12.12 -4.59
N THR A 616 -13.52 -12.79 -5.27
CA THR A 616 -13.67 -14.20 -5.63
C THR A 616 -12.88 -15.06 -4.65
N THR A 617 -13.54 -16.03 -4.03
CA THR A 617 -12.90 -16.99 -3.12
C THR A 617 -13.59 -18.34 -3.22
N GLY A 618 -12.80 -19.39 -3.49
CA GLY A 618 -13.31 -20.70 -3.87
C GLY A 618 -14.28 -20.61 -5.06
N GLN A 619 -15.47 -21.19 -4.89
CA GLN A 619 -16.56 -21.18 -5.88
C GLN A 619 -17.46 -19.94 -5.83
N TYR A 620 -17.23 -19.02 -4.88
CA TYR A 620 -18.09 -17.86 -4.66
C TYR A 620 -17.45 -16.58 -5.20
N GLN A 621 -18.29 -15.72 -5.75
CA GLN A 621 -17.98 -14.31 -5.93
C GLN A 621 -18.93 -13.49 -5.07
N TYR A 622 -18.34 -12.73 -4.15
CA TYR A 622 -19.03 -11.77 -3.31
C TYR A 622 -18.98 -10.41 -4.00
N ILE A 623 -20.09 -9.69 -3.98
CA ILE A 623 -20.24 -8.34 -4.54
C ILE A 623 -20.80 -7.47 -3.43
N ALA A 624 -20.14 -6.34 -3.14
CA ALA A 624 -20.63 -5.36 -2.18
C ALA A 624 -20.98 -4.08 -2.91
N LEU A 625 -22.18 -3.55 -2.65
CA LEU A 625 -22.66 -2.29 -3.22
C LEU A 625 -23.03 -1.34 -2.09
N PHE A 626 -22.70 -0.06 -2.26
CA PHE A 626 -22.92 0.99 -1.26
C PHE A 626 -23.60 2.20 -1.91
N ASN A 627 -24.60 2.76 -1.24
CA ASN A 627 -25.22 4.01 -1.62
C ASN A 627 -25.00 5.07 -0.53
N PHE A 628 -24.05 5.97 -0.78
CA PHE A 628 -23.77 7.09 0.12
C PHE A 628 -24.73 8.28 -0.06
N GLY A 629 -25.64 8.20 -1.04
CA GLY A 629 -26.58 9.26 -1.37
C GLY A 629 -27.84 9.27 -0.50
N ASN A 630 -28.62 10.34 -0.63
CA ASN A 630 -29.91 10.55 0.04
C ASN A 630 -31.12 10.08 -0.78
N THR A 631 -30.90 9.50 -1.97
CA THR A 631 -31.93 8.92 -2.84
C THR A 631 -31.54 7.50 -3.24
N SER A 632 -32.51 6.71 -3.70
CA SER A 632 -32.23 5.36 -4.20
C SER A 632 -31.29 5.39 -5.40
N ARG A 633 -30.40 4.41 -5.49
CA ARG A 633 -29.38 4.29 -6.53
C ARG A 633 -29.48 2.96 -7.26
N SER A 634 -29.47 3.03 -8.59
CA SER A 634 -29.41 1.86 -9.47
C SER A 634 -27.97 1.51 -9.84
N PHE A 635 -27.62 0.23 -9.72
CA PHE A 635 -26.36 -0.36 -10.15
C PHE A 635 -26.61 -1.29 -11.34
N SER A 636 -25.70 -1.25 -12.31
CA SER A 636 -25.67 -2.13 -13.48
C SER A 636 -24.23 -2.60 -13.70
N LEU A 637 -23.94 -3.85 -13.35
CA LEU A 637 -22.60 -4.43 -13.45
C LEU A 637 -22.57 -5.57 -14.47
N THR A 638 -21.56 -5.57 -15.31
CA THR A 638 -21.40 -6.53 -16.42
C THR A 638 -20.42 -7.65 -16.09
N GLN A 639 -20.37 -8.69 -16.93
CA GLN A 639 -19.39 -9.77 -16.82
C GLN A 639 -17.94 -9.29 -16.94
N ALA A 640 -17.68 -8.20 -17.66
CA ALA A 640 -16.34 -7.61 -17.74
C ALA A 640 -15.87 -7.06 -16.38
N GLN A 641 -16.81 -6.66 -15.51
CA GLN A 641 -16.53 -6.16 -14.17
C GLN A 641 -16.59 -7.28 -13.12
N LEU A 642 -17.40 -8.31 -13.34
CA LEU A 642 -17.65 -9.41 -12.42
C LEU A 642 -17.30 -10.75 -13.08
N PRO A 643 -16.06 -11.27 -12.88
CA PRO A 643 -15.56 -12.43 -13.62
C PRO A 643 -16.36 -13.73 -13.49
N LEU A 644 -17.14 -13.91 -12.42
CA LEU A 644 -17.97 -15.11 -12.23
C LEU A 644 -19.44 -14.90 -12.63
N LEU A 645 -19.82 -13.71 -13.09
CA LEU A 645 -21.15 -13.46 -13.66
C LEU A 645 -21.29 -14.24 -14.98
N ARG A 646 -22.43 -14.90 -15.18
CA ARG A 646 -22.74 -15.72 -16.35
C ARG A 646 -24.13 -15.39 -16.89
N GLN A 647 -24.35 -15.76 -18.15
CA GLN A 647 -25.68 -15.73 -18.76
C GLN A 647 -26.47 -16.95 -18.28
N HIS A 648 -27.58 -16.68 -17.58
CA HIS A 648 -28.59 -17.63 -17.11
C HIS A 648 -28.21 -18.53 -15.92
N ASP A 649 -29.24 -18.87 -15.13
CA ASP A 649 -29.29 -19.89 -14.08
C ASP A 649 -28.30 -19.76 -12.90
N GLN A 650 -27.79 -18.55 -12.64
CA GLN A 650 -27.05 -18.27 -11.41
C GLN A 650 -27.97 -17.77 -10.30
N VAL A 651 -27.91 -18.44 -9.14
CA VAL A 651 -28.56 -17.97 -7.92
C VAL A 651 -27.66 -16.93 -7.26
N MET A 652 -28.21 -15.74 -7.05
CA MET A 652 -27.59 -14.66 -6.29
C MET A 652 -28.32 -14.50 -4.97
N GLN A 653 -27.58 -14.54 -3.86
CA GLN A 653 -28.14 -14.39 -2.51
C GLN A 653 -27.74 -13.06 -1.88
N ASN A 654 -28.70 -12.34 -1.30
CA ASN A 654 -28.46 -11.22 -0.40
C ASN A 654 -28.10 -11.77 1.00
N LEU A 655 -26.88 -11.48 1.48
CA LEU A 655 -26.39 -12.05 2.74
C LEU A 655 -26.95 -11.37 4.00
N PHE A 656 -27.54 -10.18 3.87
CA PHE A 656 -28.23 -9.53 4.98
C PHE A 656 -29.64 -10.10 5.21
N THR A 657 -30.38 -10.38 4.14
CA THR A 657 -31.78 -10.86 4.22
C THR A 657 -31.92 -12.38 4.05
N GLY A 658 -30.94 -13.04 3.43
CA GLY A 658 -30.98 -14.45 3.06
C GLY A 658 -31.73 -14.73 1.75
N GLU A 659 -32.41 -13.72 1.18
CA GLU A 659 -33.21 -13.84 -0.04
C GLU A 659 -32.33 -14.17 -1.24
N SER A 660 -32.85 -14.98 -2.15
CA SER A 660 -32.16 -15.40 -3.36
C SER A 660 -32.96 -15.00 -4.60
N ILE A 661 -32.25 -14.53 -5.63
CA ILE A 661 -32.81 -14.23 -6.95
C ILE A 661 -32.05 -14.96 -8.04
N THR A 662 -32.76 -15.42 -9.06
CA THR A 662 -32.15 -16.03 -10.25
C THR A 662 -31.78 -14.95 -11.25
N LEU A 663 -30.49 -14.90 -11.61
CA LEU A 663 -30.01 -13.99 -12.65
C LEU A 663 -30.37 -14.54 -14.03
N THR A 664 -31.20 -13.81 -14.76
CA THR A 664 -31.64 -14.17 -16.11
C THR A 664 -30.83 -13.52 -17.23
N ASN A 665 -29.96 -12.55 -16.90
CA ASN A 665 -29.18 -11.76 -17.86
C ASN A 665 -27.68 -11.75 -17.48
N SER A 666 -26.79 -11.41 -18.41
CA SER A 666 -25.34 -11.15 -18.16
C SER A 666 -25.03 -9.84 -17.43
N THR A 667 -26.04 -9.22 -16.83
CA THR A 667 -25.93 -7.94 -16.13
C THR A 667 -26.60 -8.05 -14.79
N LEU A 668 -25.86 -7.73 -13.73
CA LEU A 668 -26.42 -7.56 -12.39
C LEU A 668 -27.05 -6.18 -12.31
N ALA A 669 -28.37 -6.15 -12.19
CA ALA A 669 -29.14 -4.94 -11.90
C ALA A 669 -29.62 -4.97 -10.45
N TRP A 670 -29.34 -3.90 -9.70
CA TRP A 670 -29.74 -3.79 -8.29
C TRP A 670 -30.09 -2.35 -7.93
N ILE A 671 -31.14 -2.15 -7.14
CA ILE A 671 -31.52 -0.82 -6.63
C ILE A 671 -31.29 -0.82 -5.12
N LEU A 672 -30.42 0.08 -4.65
CA LEU A 672 -30.18 0.30 -3.23
C LEU A 672 -30.94 1.54 -2.74
N PRO A 673 -31.64 1.48 -1.60
CA PRO A 673 -32.15 2.67 -0.90
C PRO A 673 -31.03 3.66 -0.54
N ALA A 674 -31.43 4.88 -0.19
CA ALA A 674 -30.53 5.90 0.35
C ALA A 674 -29.83 5.41 1.63
N GLY A 675 -28.53 5.71 1.78
CA GLY A 675 -27.77 5.39 2.98
C GLY A 675 -27.72 3.91 3.35
N ASP A 676 -27.56 3.04 2.36
CA ASP A 676 -27.66 1.59 2.53
C ASP A 676 -26.54 0.83 1.80
N ALA A 677 -26.36 -0.43 2.16
CA ALA A 677 -25.46 -1.35 1.48
C ALA A 677 -26.03 -2.77 1.39
N VAL A 678 -25.51 -3.53 0.42
CA VAL A 678 -25.80 -4.96 0.29
C VAL A 678 -24.52 -5.73 0.04
N ILE A 679 -24.46 -6.97 0.54
CA ILE A 679 -23.50 -7.98 0.11
C ILE A 679 -24.26 -9.09 -0.58
N LEU A 680 -23.93 -9.32 -1.83
CA LEU A 680 -24.48 -10.34 -2.70
C LEU A 680 -23.45 -11.44 -2.87
N ARG A 681 -23.91 -12.69 -2.95
CA ARG A 681 -23.07 -13.85 -3.27
C ARG A 681 -23.63 -14.56 -4.48
N ILE A 682 -22.79 -14.75 -5.49
CA ILE A 682 -23.05 -15.66 -6.61
C ILE A 682 -22.14 -16.87 -6.50
N GLN A 683 -22.64 -18.03 -6.91
CA GLN A 683 -21.86 -19.26 -7.02
C GLN A 683 -21.52 -19.53 -8.49
N ALA A 684 -20.30 -19.98 -8.76
CA ALA A 684 -19.94 -20.48 -10.08
C ALA A 684 -20.87 -21.65 -10.47
N SER A 685 -21.42 -21.62 -11.67
CA SER A 685 -22.21 -22.73 -12.21
C SER A 685 -21.29 -23.93 -12.50
N GLY A 686 -21.27 -24.93 -11.62
CA GLY A 686 -20.48 -26.16 -11.82
C GLY A 686 -20.28 -27.05 -10.58
N LYS A 687 -21.22 -28.00 -10.41
CA LYS A 687 -21.29 -29.16 -9.49
C LYS A 687 -21.14 -28.90 -7.99
N ALA A 688 -22.28 -28.94 -7.29
CA ALA A 688 -22.33 -29.71 -6.05
C ALA A 688 -21.89 -31.15 -6.38
N GLN A 689 -20.78 -31.59 -5.79
CA GLN A 689 -20.50 -33.01 -5.60
C GLN A 689 -20.79 -33.36 -4.15
#